data_AF-A0AAD7YPN9-F1
#
_entry.id   AF-A0AAD7YPN9-F1
#
_cell.length_a   1.000
_cell.length_b   1.000
_cell.length_c   1.000
_cell.angle_alpha   90.00
_cell.angle_beta   90.00
_cell.angle_gamma   90.00
#
_symmetry.space_group_name_H-M   'P 1'
#
loop_
_entity.id
_entity.type
_entity.pdbx_description
1 polymer ?
#
loop_
_entity_poly.entity_id
_entity_poly.type
_entity_poly.pdbx_seq_one_letter_code
_entity_poly.pdbx_strand_id
1 'polypeptide(L)'
;MLATTITNNLIVIKDSKRFQPLKPWITKGVVRCIRKRDRLHKRVKKLPNDEDLKTKYNRYRNTCHYIIKNLKIKYFQEKLSNTNGDIKGTWKIIKEVCNMGQNKTSSEDLLTIHNSPTESLNRVNTYFTSVGGTLANRILNKLNTTEYDLVQRAKTFDGPLTSMSFTPTDPHEVRGIVFGLRSHSAPGWDNISTDILKQNIAILAPLISHLCNLSFETGIFPDLFKKAVVCPIYKSGVKDDPSNYRPISLLPTLSKILEKLVNKRLVSFVERNNILAPNQYGFRIGKSTEDAVLQLTTSVTTYLDRGDKCVGVFLDLQKAFDTVSIPILISRLENVGIRGLPLDWFKSYLSGRLQQVRINNYHSDYAACSYGVPQGSTLAPTLFLIYANQLCSVTLPGLDIIMFADDTVLLFHADTWELVFEMVENGLAEVTVWLENSLLSLNTTKTKYICFSKTNHGYPPKDHLLKIHTFPCNRETTRTDCNCEALSRVTSMKYLGVIIDEKFTWSLHIASLVGRIRKMIFVFKNLRAVANQKLLIQTYRSLCECIIRYCICAWGSAGKTYLITAERAQRGVLKVLLHLPFRHPTTVVYEKAKVLTIRKLFIFDAIRRYHSRTVPNIPVLSKRVFRYPIPNVRTSFARKHYSVIAPRLYNILDKKCKTRKLNSMQLKIRLQEWLQNMDYDAVEGIIKGTST
;
A
#
# COMPACT_ATOMS: atom_id res chain seq x y z
N MET A 1 51.02 20.78 39.70
CA MET A 1 50.77 22.22 39.42
C MET A 1 51.33 22.67 38.06
N LEU A 2 51.16 21.89 36.97
CA LEU A 2 51.52 22.30 35.60
C LEU A 2 50.48 21.91 34.54
N ALA A 3 49.34 21.33 34.95
CA ALA A 3 48.24 20.94 34.06
C ALA A 3 47.04 21.90 34.11
N THR A 4 47.03 22.87 35.02
CA THR A 4 45.91 23.81 35.26
C THR A 4 46.10 25.19 34.62
N THR A 5 47.20 25.44 33.92
CA THR A 5 47.51 26.77 33.34
C THR A 5 47.38 26.82 31.81
N ILE A 6 47.14 25.69 31.13
CA ILE A 6 47.04 25.64 29.66
C ILE A 6 45.58 25.82 29.17
N THR A 7 44.58 25.75 30.05
CA THR A 7 43.16 25.79 29.68
C THR A 7 42.54 27.17 29.50
N ASN A 8 43.24 28.28 29.79
CA ASN A 8 42.62 29.62 29.82
C ASN A 8 42.98 30.58 28.68
N ASN A 9 43.76 30.19 27.66
CA ASN A 9 44.16 31.10 26.57
C ASN A 9 44.02 30.54 25.14
N LEU A 10 43.17 29.53 24.92
CA LEU A 10 42.73 29.19 23.57
C LEU A 10 41.43 29.91 23.27
N ILE A 11 41.56 31.12 22.71
CA ILE A 11 40.49 31.75 21.95
C ILE A 11 40.12 30.75 20.85
N VAL A 12 39.03 30.01 21.05
CA VAL A 12 38.39 29.24 20.00
C VAL A 12 37.88 30.27 19.00
N ILE A 13 38.70 30.57 17.99
CA ILE A 13 38.23 31.22 16.78
C ILE A 13 37.21 30.24 16.20
N LYS A 14 35.93 30.50 16.46
CA LYS A 14 34.83 29.82 15.78
C LYS A 14 35.09 29.99 14.29
N ASP A 15 35.53 28.92 13.65
CA ASP A 15 35.74 28.85 12.21
C ASP A 15 34.37 28.98 11.54
N SER A 16 33.92 30.21 11.38
CA SER A 16 32.54 30.61 11.09
C SER A 16 32.20 30.52 9.60
N LYS A 17 32.80 29.56 8.89
CA LYS A 17 32.38 29.17 7.54
C LYS A 17 32.46 27.67 7.45
N ARG A 18 31.33 26.98 7.70
CA ARG A 18 31.10 25.61 7.24
C ARG A 18 31.60 25.52 5.79
N PHE A 19 32.72 24.85 5.56
CA PHE A 19 33.17 24.49 4.22
C PHE A 19 32.09 23.58 3.63
N GLN A 20 31.12 24.18 2.95
CA GLN A 20 30.19 23.38 2.16
C GLN A 20 31.01 22.82 1.00
N PRO A 21 31.15 21.49 0.88
CA PRO A 21 31.84 20.91 -0.25
C PRO A 21 31.18 21.43 -1.52
N LEU A 22 31.98 22.03 -2.40
CA LEU A 22 31.49 22.48 -3.69
C LEU A 22 30.88 21.28 -4.42
N LYS A 23 29.76 21.50 -5.12
CA LYS A 23 29.13 20.42 -5.87
C LYS A 23 30.13 19.84 -6.87
N PRO A 24 30.13 18.51 -7.13
CA PRO A 24 31.18 17.85 -7.90
C PRO A 24 31.44 18.45 -9.30
N TRP A 25 30.43 19.06 -9.92
CA TRP A 25 30.52 19.69 -11.24
C TRP A 25 31.00 21.16 -11.22
N ILE A 26 31.37 21.71 -10.06
CA ILE A 26 31.89 23.09 -9.93
C ILE A 26 33.43 23.06 -10.01
N THR A 27 33.98 23.41 -11.18
CA THR A 27 35.43 23.49 -11.38
C THR A 27 36.00 24.85 -10.92
N LYS A 28 37.33 24.96 -10.76
CA LYS A 28 38.02 26.24 -10.48
C LYS A 28 37.67 27.32 -11.51
N GLY A 29 37.46 26.95 -12.77
CA GLY A 29 37.03 27.86 -13.84
C GLY A 29 35.62 28.40 -13.63
N VAL A 30 34.68 27.54 -13.19
CA VAL A 30 33.30 27.95 -12.85
C VAL A 30 33.30 28.92 -11.67
N VAL A 31 34.13 28.68 -10.65
CA VAL A 31 34.25 29.59 -9.50
C VAL A 31 34.72 30.97 -9.95
N ARG A 32 35.74 31.06 -10.82
CA ARG A 32 36.17 32.34 -11.42
C ARG A 32 35.05 32.99 -12.22
N CYS A 33 34.28 32.19 -12.98
CA CYS A 33 33.15 32.67 -13.75
C CYS A 33 32.08 33.30 -12.85
N ILE A 34 31.66 32.61 -11.79
CA ILE A 34 30.69 33.08 -10.79
C ILE A 34 31.18 34.38 -10.13
N ARG A 35 32.44 34.43 -9.69
CA ARG A 35 33.02 35.63 -9.06
C ARG A 35 32.99 36.84 -9.99
N LYS A 36 33.31 36.66 -11.28
CA LYS A 36 33.27 37.75 -12.28
C LYS A 36 31.83 38.23 -12.54
N ARG A 37 30.86 37.32 -12.59
CA ARG A 37 29.42 37.66 -12.65
C ARG A 37 29.01 38.50 -11.46
N ASP A 38 29.39 38.09 -10.24
CA ASP A 38 29.00 38.78 -9.02
C ASP A 38 29.66 40.15 -8.89
N ARG A 39 30.91 40.31 -9.36
CA ARG A 39 31.57 41.61 -9.48
C ARG A 39 30.83 42.54 -10.44
N LEU A 40 30.42 42.04 -11.61
CA LEU A 40 29.63 42.82 -12.56
C LEU A 40 28.27 43.21 -11.99
N HIS A 41 27.58 42.31 -11.29
CA HIS A 41 26.32 42.60 -10.60
C HIS A 41 26.48 43.71 -9.56
N LYS A 42 27.55 43.66 -8.75
CA LYS A 42 27.87 44.72 -7.78
C LYS A 42 28.12 46.07 -8.45
N ARG A 43 28.78 46.09 -9.61
CA ARG A 43 29.00 47.33 -10.38
C ARG A 43 27.70 47.89 -10.95
N VAL A 44 26.84 47.05 -11.52
CA VAL A 44 25.50 47.46 -12.01
C VAL A 44 24.65 48.04 -10.87
N LYS A 45 24.72 47.48 -9.66
CA LYS A 45 24.03 48.03 -8.49
C LYS A 45 24.53 49.43 -8.08
N LYS A 46 25.82 49.73 -8.31
CA LYS A 46 26.40 51.04 -7.99
C LYS A 46 26.11 52.09 -9.08
N LEU A 47 25.96 51.65 -10.33
CA LEU A 47 25.72 52.50 -11.49
C LEU A 47 24.47 52.02 -12.25
N PRO A 48 23.27 52.29 -11.71
CA PRO A 48 22.03 51.75 -12.27
C PRO A 48 21.61 52.37 -13.60
N ASN A 49 22.19 53.49 -14.02
CA ASN A 49 21.86 54.18 -15.28
C ASN A 49 22.81 53.83 -16.44
N ASP A 50 23.81 52.99 -16.22
CA ASP A 50 24.78 52.55 -17.25
C ASP A 50 24.23 51.33 -18.01
N GLU A 51 23.67 51.57 -19.20
CA GLU A 51 23.07 50.53 -20.05
C GLU A 51 24.10 49.57 -20.66
N ASP A 52 25.33 50.02 -20.94
CA ASP A 52 26.40 49.18 -21.46
C ASP A 52 26.86 48.16 -20.42
N LEU A 53 26.98 48.60 -19.17
CA LEU A 53 27.35 47.74 -18.05
C LEU A 53 26.23 46.71 -17.74
N LYS A 54 24.96 47.11 -17.81
CA LYS A 54 23.82 46.18 -17.72
C LYS A 54 23.85 45.14 -18.83
N THR A 55 24.07 45.55 -20.07
CA THR A 55 24.16 44.65 -21.23
C THR A 55 25.32 43.66 -21.06
N LYS A 56 26.50 44.14 -20.63
CA LYS A 56 27.68 43.32 -20.34
C LYS A 56 27.42 42.32 -19.21
N TYR A 57 26.76 42.74 -18.13
CA TYR A 57 26.36 41.85 -17.04
C TYR A 57 25.37 40.79 -17.52
N ASN A 58 24.32 41.16 -18.25
CA ASN A 58 23.30 40.24 -18.74
C ASN A 58 23.90 39.17 -19.66
N ARG A 59 24.74 39.56 -20.62
CA ARG A 59 25.49 38.62 -21.49
C ARG A 59 26.33 37.66 -20.64
N TYR A 60 27.15 38.19 -19.73
CA TYR A 60 28.04 37.38 -18.92
C TYR A 60 27.29 36.45 -17.94
N ARG A 61 26.19 36.91 -17.34
CA ARG A 61 25.29 36.11 -16.50
C ARG A 61 24.73 34.94 -17.28
N ASN A 62 24.24 35.18 -18.50
CA ASN A 62 23.68 34.14 -19.37
C ASN A 62 24.75 33.10 -19.75
N THR A 63 25.97 33.54 -20.11
CA THR A 63 27.10 32.63 -20.36
C THR A 63 27.47 31.82 -19.12
N CYS A 64 27.57 32.46 -17.95
CA CYS A 64 27.87 31.78 -16.69
C CYS A 64 26.81 30.72 -16.35
N HIS A 65 25.52 31.05 -16.52
CA HIS A 65 24.42 30.12 -16.31
C HIS A 65 24.44 28.96 -17.30
N TYR A 66 24.74 29.22 -18.57
CA TYR A 66 24.88 28.21 -19.61
C TYR A 66 26.00 27.21 -19.28
N ILE A 67 27.18 27.70 -18.87
CA ILE A 67 28.33 26.86 -18.49
C ILE A 67 27.96 25.96 -17.30
N ILE A 68 27.39 26.54 -16.22
CA ILE A 68 26.99 25.78 -15.03
C ILE A 68 25.96 24.70 -15.38
N LYS A 69 24.98 25.04 -16.22
CA LYS A 69 23.94 24.12 -16.66
C LYS A 69 24.54 22.95 -17.44
N ASN A 70 25.41 23.21 -18.41
CA ASN A 70 26.03 22.17 -19.23
C ASN A 70 26.95 21.25 -18.43
N LEU A 71 27.74 21.79 -17.51
CA LEU A 71 28.59 20.98 -16.64
C LEU A 71 27.76 20.08 -15.72
N LYS A 72 26.67 20.61 -15.16
CA LYS A 72 25.74 19.80 -14.38
C LYS A 72 25.14 18.67 -15.24
N ILE A 73 24.73 18.97 -16.47
CA ILE A 73 24.16 17.98 -17.39
C ILE A 73 25.17 16.88 -17.71
N LYS A 74 26.39 17.25 -18.12
CA LYS A 74 27.47 16.30 -18.43
C LYS A 74 27.79 15.38 -17.26
N TYR A 75 27.94 15.95 -16.06
CA TYR A 75 28.18 15.17 -14.85
C TYR A 75 27.10 14.10 -14.60
N PHE A 76 25.82 14.45 -14.72
CA PHE A 76 24.74 13.48 -14.53
C PHE A 76 24.60 12.50 -15.70
N GLN A 77 24.92 12.89 -16.93
CA GLN A 77 24.97 11.99 -18.08
C GLN A 77 26.04 10.91 -17.89
N GLU A 78 27.25 11.30 -17.49
CA GLU A 78 28.35 10.38 -17.19
C GLU A 78 28.00 9.46 -16.01
N LYS A 79 27.39 10.01 -14.96
CA LYS A 79 26.93 9.21 -13.82
C LYS A 79 25.87 8.18 -14.22
N LEU A 80 24.96 8.53 -15.13
CA LEU A 80 23.94 7.61 -15.64
C LEU A 80 24.52 6.56 -16.59
N SER A 81 25.47 6.92 -17.45
CA SER A 81 26.14 5.94 -18.34
C SER A 81 26.94 4.91 -17.53
N ASN A 82 27.53 5.32 -16.41
CA ASN A 82 28.29 4.44 -15.53
C ASN A 82 27.41 3.48 -14.71
N THR A 83 26.08 3.68 -14.69
CA THR A 83 25.12 2.81 -13.97
C THR A 83 24.43 1.79 -14.87
N ASN A 84 24.94 1.52 -16.07
CA ASN A 84 24.33 0.56 -17.01
C ASN A 84 24.09 -0.82 -16.34
N GLY A 85 22.82 -1.16 -16.14
CA GLY A 85 22.39 -2.41 -15.48
C GLY A 85 22.00 -2.28 -14.01
N ASP A 86 22.47 -1.24 -13.30
CA ASP A 86 22.10 -1.00 -11.90
C ASP A 86 20.84 -0.13 -11.78
N ILE A 87 19.69 -0.78 -11.63
CA ILE A 87 18.38 -0.13 -11.42
C ILE A 87 18.38 0.73 -10.15
N LYS A 88 19.04 0.28 -9.07
CA LYS A 88 19.02 0.96 -7.76
C LYS A 88 19.89 2.23 -7.81
N GLY A 89 21.08 2.14 -8.40
CA GLY A 89 21.97 3.26 -8.66
C GLY A 89 21.32 4.29 -9.59
N THR A 90 20.73 3.84 -10.70
CA THR A 90 19.95 4.71 -11.61
C THR A 90 18.87 5.46 -10.84
N TRP A 91 18.16 4.78 -9.93
CA TRP A 91 17.09 5.39 -9.16
C TRP A 91 17.56 6.38 -8.10
N LYS A 92 18.72 6.14 -7.50
CA LYS A 92 19.39 7.11 -6.62
C LYS A 92 19.74 8.39 -7.38
N ILE A 93 20.25 8.26 -8.60
CA ILE A 93 20.61 9.41 -9.46
C ILE A 93 19.36 10.19 -9.86
N ILE A 94 18.27 9.52 -10.26
CA ILE A 94 17.04 10.23 -10.64
C ILE A 94 16.48 11.04 -9.46
N LYS A 95 16.51 10.49 -8.25
CA LYS A 95 16.12 11.24 -7.04
C LYS A 95 17.01 12.45 -6.80
N GLU A 96 18.33 12.30 -6.97
CA GLU A 96 19.31 13.38 -6.83
C GLU A 96 19.08 14.50 -7.88
N VAL A 97 18.90 14.14 -9.15
CA VAL A 97 18.66 15.08 -10.26
C VAL A 97 17.38 15.89 -10.03
N CYS A 98 16.33 15.22 -9.57
CA CYS A 98 15.02 15.82 -9.39
C CYS A 98 14.89 16.57 -8.06
N ASN A 99 15.93 16.59 -7.23
CA ASN A 99 15.87 17.04 -5.83
C ASN A 99 14.65 16.44 -5.11
N MET A 100 14.34 15.17 -5.40
CA MET A 100 13.41 14.41 -4.56
C MET A 100 14.19 14.09 -3.28
N GLY A 101 14.31 15.08 -2.42
CA GLY A 101 14.99 14.94 -1.14
C GLY A 101 14.42 13.75 -0.39
N GLN A 102 15.30 13.00 0.27
CA GLN A 102 14.83 12.23 1.41
C GLN A 102 14.41 13.27 2.44
N ASN A 103 13.13 13.62 2.49
CA ASN A 103 12.55 13.97 3.78
C ASN A 103 12.79 12.70 4.60
N LYS A 104 13.88 12.65 5.36
CA LYS A 104 13.94 11.76 6.50
C LYS A 104 12.70 12.17 7.29
N THR A 105 11.69 11.32 7.29
CA THR A 105 10.74 11.28 8.39
C THR A 105 11.58 10.86 9.58
N SER A 106 12.41 11.77 10.09
CA SER A 106 13.21 11.48 11.25
C SER A 106 12.20 11.45 12.39
N SER A 107 12.11 10.30 13.04
CA SER A 107 11.35 10.16 14.29
C SER A 107 12.10 10.84 15.44
N GLU A 108 12.95 11.82 15.14
CA GLU A 108 13.78 12.57 16.08
C GLU A 108 12.92 13.41 17.02
N ASP A 109 11.73 13.82 16.58
CA ASP A 109 10.74 14.51 17.40
C ASP A 109 10.28 13.64 18.61
N LEU A 110 10.40 12.30 18.53
CA LEU A 110 10.14 11.43 19.68
C LEU A 110 11.27 11.44 20.72
N LEU A 111 12.46 11.94 20.37
CA LEU A 111 13.59 12.04 21.31
C LEU A 111 13.46 13.23 22.26
N THR A 112 12.52 14.15 21.98
CA THR A 112 12.28 15.37 22.77
C THR A 112 11.10 15.25 23.73
N ILE A 113 10.51 14.06 23.88
CA ILE A 113 9.38 13.81 24.80
C ILE A 113 9.81 14.01 26.26
N HIS A 114 11.08 13.74 26.56
CA HIS A 114 11.65 13.87 27.90
C HIS A 114 13.04 14.51 27.87
N ASN A 115 13.56 14.82 29.06
CA ASN A 115 14.87 15.45 29.26
C ASN A 115 16.04 14.59 28.75
N SER A 116 15.86 13.26 28.63
CA SER A 116 16.85 12.33 28.10
C SER A 116 16.30 11.58 26.87
N PRO A 117 17.10 11.44 25.79
CA PRO A 117 16.72 10.64 24.62
C PRO A 117 16.36 9.19 24.97
N THR A 118 17.12 8.55 25.87
CA THR A 118 16.88 7.15 26.29
C THR A 118 15.55 6.99 27.01
N GLU A 119 15.26 7.91 27.93
CA GLU A 119 14.00 7.88 28.69
C GLU A 119 12.78 8.18 27.80
N SER A 120 12.96 9.07 26.82
CA SER A 120 11.96 9.31 25.78
C SER A 120 11.67 8.03 24.99
N LEU A 121 12.70 7.28 24.61
CA LEU A 121 12.54 5.99 23.93
C LEU A 121 11.90 4.92 24.82
N ASN A 122 12.20 4.91 26.13
CA ASN A 122 11.52 4.04 27.08
C ASN A 122 10.02 4.31 27.11
N ARG A 123 9.59 5.58 27.18
CA ARG A 123 8.16 5.95 27.10
C ARG A 123 7.51 5.50 25.79
N VAL A 124 8.20 5.70 24.67
CA VAL A 124 7.74 5.22 23.35
C VAL A 124 7.61 3.69 23.34
N ASN A 125 8.58 2.96 23.90
CA ASN A 125 8.55 1.51 23.95
C ASN A 125 7.40 1.01 24.83
N THR A 126 7.24 1.58 26.03
CA THR A 126 6.15 1.27 26.96
C THR A 126 4.79 1.51 26.31
N TYR A 127 4.62 2.61 25.55
CA TYR A 127 3.39 2.85 24.80
C TYR A 127 3.13 1.73 23.77
N PHE A 128 4.13 1.37 22.95
CA PHE A 128 3.96 0.33 21.94
C PHE A 128 3.70 -1.07 22.50
N THR A 129 4.26 -1.41 23.67
CA THR A 129 4.00 -2.71 24.30
C THR A 129 2.68 -2.76 25.08
N SER A 130 2.22 -1.63 25.63
CA SER A 130 1.02 -1.59 26.49
C SER A 130 -0.28 -1.27 25.76
N VAL A 131 -0.22 -0.66 24.56
CA VAL A 131 -1.43 -0.22 23.84
C VAL A 131 -2.42 -1.37 23.57
N GLY A 132 -1.92 -2.55 23.22
CA GLY A 132 -2.74 -3.74 22.99
C GLY A 132 -3.50 -4.18 24.24
N GLY A 133 -2.77 -4.38 25.34
CA GLY A 133 -3.37 -4.78 26.62
C GLY A 133 -4.32 -3.71 27.20
N THR A 134 -4.01 -2.43 27.03
CA THR A 134 -4.87 -1.33 27.50
C THR A 134 -6.22 -1.33 26.78
N LEU A 135 -6.22 -1.54 25.45
CA LEU A 135 -7.46 -1.63 24.66
C LEU A 135 -8.24 -2.90 24.98
N ALA A 136 -7.56 -4.05 25.11
CA ALA A 136 -8.18 -5.30 25.50
C ALA A 136 -8.85 -5.20 26.89
N ASN A 137 -8.17 -4.63 27.88
CA ASN A 137 -8.71 -4.45 29.24
C ASN A 137 -9.94 -3.56 29.27
N ARG A 138 -10.01 -2.53 28.42
CA ARG A 138 -11.23 -1.70 28.29
C ARG A 138 -12.43 -2.53 27.82
N ILE A 139 -12.21 -3.44 26.87
CA ILE A 139 -13.26 -4.34 26.37
C ILE A 139 -13.67 -5.35 27.45
N LEU A 140 -12.70 -5.99 28.11
CA LEU A 140 -12.96 -6.97 29.18
C LEU A 140 -13.77 -6.35 30.33
N ASN A 141 -13.38 -5.16 30.78
CA ASN A 141 -14.10 -4.42 31.82
C ASN A 141 -15.52 -4.05 31.37
N LYS A 142 -15.68 -3.62 30.11
CA LYS A 142 -16.98 -3.29 29.54
C LYS A 142 -17.91 -4.51 29.49
N LEU A 143 -17.39 -5.67 29.11
CA LEU A 143 -18.15 -6.92 29.03
C LEU A 143 -18.34 -7.63 30.37
N ASN A 144 -17.66 -7.17 31.43
CA ASN A 144 -17.57 -7.83 32.73
C ASN A 144 -17.22 -9.33 32.59
N THR A 145 -16.14 -9.63 31.86
CA THR A 145 -15.72 -11.01 31.52
C THR A 145 -14.20 -11.14 31.56
N THR A 146 -13.69 -12.36 31.60
CA THR A 146 -12.25 -12.63 31.52
C THR A 146 -11.81 -13.05 30.11
N GLU A 147 -10.52 -12.91 29.81
CA GLU A 147 -9.96 -13.41 28.56
C GLU A 147 -10.12 -14.94 28.44
N TYR A 148 -10.07 -15.65 29.56
CA TYR A 148 -10.32 -17.09 29.60
C TYR A 148 -11.73 -17.43 29.09
N ASP A 149 -12.76 -16.71 29.54
CA ASP A 149 -14.13 -16.93 29.09
C ASP A 149 -14.27 -16.71 27.58
N LEU A 150 -13.65 -15.65 27.05
CA LEU A 150 -13.64 -15.36 25.62
C LEU A 150 -12.93 -16.46 24.82
N VAL A 151 -11.82 -17.00 25.33
CA VAL A 151 -11.14 -18.14 24.73
C VAL A 151 -12.04 -19.37 24.68
N GLN A 152 -12.81 -19.65 25.74
CA GLN A 152 -13.76 -20.77 25.74
C GLN A 152 -14.90 -20.55 24.74
N ARG A 153 -15.44 -19.32 24.65
CA ARG A 153 -16.44 -18.97 23.61
C ARG A 153 -15.89 -19.10 22.19
N ALA A 154 -14.60 -18.84 22.01
CA ALA A 154 -13.94 -18.91 20.72
C ALA A 154 -13.64 -20.36 20.29
N LYS A 155 -13.63 -21.33 21.20
CA LYS A 155 -13.42 -22.75 20.85
C LYS A 155 -14.61 -23.27 20.07
N THR A 156 -14.35 -23.83 18.90
CA THR A 156 -15.36 -24.47 18.06
C THR A 156 -14.81 -25.82 17.64
N PHE A 157 -15.58 -26.90 17.82
CA PHE A 157 -15.14 -28.26 17.48
C PHE A 157 -15.27 -28.60 15.98
N ASP A 158 -15.75 -27.68 15.15
CA ASP A 158 -16.03 -27.88 13.72
C ASP A 158 -14.82 -27.63 12.79
N GLY A 159 -13.60 -27.82 13.31
CA GLY A 159 -12.38 -27.68 12.53
C GLY A 159 -12.23 -28.77 11.45
N PRO A 160 -11.39 -28.57 10.42
CA PRO A 160 -11.10 -29.63 9.48
C PRO A 160 -10.51 -30.85 10.20
N LEU A 161 -10.92 -32.04 9.73
CA LEU A 161 -10.36 -33.32 10.18
C LEU A 161 -8.87 -33.42 9.87
N THR A 162 -8.41 -32.74 8.82
CA THR A 162 -7.01 -32.66 8.44
C THR A 162 -6.24 -31.77 9.41
N SER A 163 -5.08 -32.26 9.86
CA SER A 163 -4.17 -31.48 10.70
C SER A 163 -2.94 -31.04 9.91
N MET A 164 -2.45 -29.84 10.21
CA MET A 164 -1.18 -29.36 9.66
C MET A 164 -0.02 -30.22 10.19
N SER A 165 0.98 -30.48 9.36
CA SER A 165 2.25 -31.08 9.76
C SER A 165 3.42 -30.28 9.20
N PHE A 166 4.56 -30.32 9.89
CA PHE A 166 5.80 -29.76 9.37
C PHE A 166 6.51 -30.79 8.51
N THR A 167 6.63 -30.48 7.22
CA THR A 167 7.57 -31.20 6.35
C THR A 167 8.98 -30.66 6.60
N PRO A 168 10.02 -31.51 6.68
CA PRO A 168 11.40 -31.05 6.76
C PRO A 168 11.77 -30.09 5.63
N THR A 169 12.79 -29.28 5.85
CA THR A 169 13.42 -28.42 4.85
C THR A 169 14.79 -28.99 4.45
N ASP A 170 15.25 -28.59 3.27
CA ASP A 170 16.54 -28.97 2.73
C ASP A 170 17.39 -27.72 2.41
N PRO A 171 18.72 -27.88 2.20
CA PRO A 171 19.61 -26.76 1.93
C PRO A 171 19.26 -25.98 0.65
N HIS A 172 18.64 -26.62 -0.34
CA HIS A 172 18.23 -25.96 -1.57
C HIS A 172 17.00 -25.05 -1.35
N GLU A 173 16.01 -25.50 -0.57
CA GLU A 173 14.87 -24.67 -0.14
C GLU A 173 15.36 -23.44 0.65
N VAL A 174 16.26 -23.65 1.63
CA VAL A 174 16.86 -22.56 2.42
C VAL A 174 17.58 -21.56 1.51
N ARG A 175 18.40 -22.04 0.57
CA ARG A 175 19.11 -21.20 -0.39
C ARG A 175 18.14 -20.36 -1.22
N GLY A 176 17.05 -20.96 -1.70
CA GLY A 176 15.98 -20.26 -2.41
C GLY A 176 15.35 -19.13 -1.59
N ILE A 177 15.08 -19.38 -0.32
CA ILE A 177 14.54 -18.36 0.60
C ILE A 177 15.54 -17.20 0.79
N VAL A 178 16.81 -17.51 1.05
CA VAL A 178 17.85 -16.51 1.30
C VAL A 178 18.07 -15.61 0.08
N PHE A 179 18.15 -16.18 -1.13
CA PHE A 179 18.25 -15.37 -2.34
C PHE A 179 17.00 -14.53 -2.60
N GLY A 180 15.82 -15.04 -2.23
CA GLY A 180 14.57 -14.30 -2.26
C GLY A 180 14.41 -13.21 -1.18
N LEU A 181 15.31 -13.10 -0.20
CA LEU A 181 15.31 -11.99 0.75
C LEU A 181 15.83 -10.71 0.09
N ARG A 182 15.31 -9.56 0.55
CA ARG A 182 15.74 -8.25 0.03
C ARG A 182 17.18 -7.96 0.47
N SER A 183 18.05 -7.67 -0.49
CA SER A 183 19.42 -7.20 -0.22
C SER A 183 19.43 -5.79 0.39
N HIS A 184 20.43 -5.52 1.22
CA HIS A 184 20.58 -4.27 1.96
C HIS A 184 19.38 -3.91 2.86
N SER A 185 18.65 -4.92 3.36
CA SER A 185 17.66 -4.70 4.41
C SER A 185 18.36 -4.41 5.73
N ALA A 186 17.77 -3.56 6.56
CA ALA A 186 18.29 -3.33 7.91
C ALA A 186 18.29 -4.65 8.71
N PRO A 187 19.40 -5.00 9.39
CA PRO A 187 19.49 -6.20 10.20
C PRO A 187 18.68 -6.06 11.49
N GLY A 188 18.53 -7.18 12.20
CA GLY A 188 17.96 -7.21 13.55
C GLY A 188 18.97 -6.75 14.60
N TRP A 189 18.72 -7.14 15.85
CA TRP A 189 19.60 -6.81 16.98
C TRP A 189 21.02 -7.42 16.86
N ASP A 190 21.14 -8.51 16.10
CA ASP A 190 22.38 -9.27 15.86
C ASP A 190 23.30 -8.63 14.81
N ASN A 191 22.85 -7.59 14.11
CA ASN A 191 23.56 -6.93 13.01
C ASN A 191 23.95 -7.86 11.84
N ILE A 192 23.38 -9.06 11.74
CA ILE A 192 23.64 -10.00 10.63
C ILE A 192 22.79 -9.59 9.44
N SER A 193 23.43 -9.01 8.42
CA SER A 193 22.76 -8.57 7.20
C SER A 193 22.41 -9.73 6.28
N THR A 194 21.39 -9.53 5.43
CA THR A 194 21.02 -10.48 4.38
C THR A 194 22.13 -10.70 3.36
N ASP A 195 22.97 -9.69 3.11
CA ASP A 195 24.04 -9.76 2.13
C ASP A 195 25.17 -10.70 2.59
N ILE A 196 25.49 -10.69 3.90
CA ILE A 196 26.47 -11.62 4.50
C ILE A 196 26.01 -13.07 4.33
N LEU A 197 24.74 -13.36 4.59
CA LEU A 197 24.21 -14.71 4.41
C LEU A 197 24.22 -15.13 2.94
N LYS A 198 23.86 -14.24 2.01
CA LYS A 198 23.87 -14.54 0.57
C LYS A 198 25.25 -14.89 0.05
N GLN A 199 26.28 -14.17 0.50
CA GLN A 199 27.67 -14.41 0.08
C GLN A 199 28.19 -15.77 0.55
N ASN A 200 27.72 -16.25 1.70
CA ASN A 200 28.21 -17.47 2.35
C ASN A 200 27.19 -18.63 2.33
N ILE A 201 26.11 -18.52 1.56
CA ILE A 201 24.97 -19.44 1.65
C ILE A 201 25.31 -20.87 1.24
N ALA A 202 26.35 -21.07 0.43
CA ALA A 202 26.78 -22.40 0.04
C ALA A 202 27.18 -23.26 1.25
N ILE A 203 27.85 -22.64 2.23
CA ILE A 203 28.32 -23.29 3.46
C ILE A 203 27.24 -23.24 4.55
N LEU A 204 26.49 -22.13 4.62
CA LEU A 204 25.52 -21.91 5.70
C LEU A 204 24.19 -22.66 5.50
N ALA A 205 23.80 -22.97 4.25
CA ALA A 205 22.50 -23.57 3.98
C ALA A 205 22.27 -24.93 4.68
N PRO A 206 23.25 -25.88 4.70
CA PRO A 206 23.11 -27.12 5.47
C PRO A 206 22.89 -26.89 6.96
N LEU A 207 23.66 -25.97 7.57
CA LEU A 207 23.57 -25.66 9.00
C LEU A 207 22.21 -25.02 9.35
N ILE A 208 21.78 -24.05 8.54
CA ILE A 208 20.48 -23.39 8.72
C ILE A 208 19.35 -24.39 8.51
N SER A 209 19.46 -25.30 7.54
CA SER A 209 18.48 -26.36 7.28
C SER A 209 18.34 -27.28 8.49
N HIS A 210 19.46 -27.73 9.06
CA HIS A 210 19.47 -28.56 10.25
C HIS A 210 18.81 -27.83 11.45
N LEU A 211 19.17 -26.57 11.68
CA LEU A 211 18.56 -25.75 12.74
C LEU A 211 17.04 -25.59 12.55
N CYS A 212 16.58 -25.37 11.31
CA CYS A 212 15.15 -25.24 11.03
C CYS A 212 14.41 -26.57 11.25
N ASN A 213 15.01 -27.70 10.87
CA ASN A 213 14.42 -29.02 11.07
C ASN A 213 14.33 -29.37 12.54
N LEU A 214 15.37 -29.10 13.33
CA LEU A 214 15.33 -29.27 14.79
C LEU A 214 14.18 -28.45 15.39
N SER A 215 14.00 -27.21 14.96
CA SER A 215 12.88 -26.36 15.39
C SER A 215 11.51 -26.96 15.04
N PHE A 216 11.37 -27.61 13.87
CA PHE A 216 10.13 -28.29 13.47
C PHE A 216 9.87 -29.56 14.27
N GLU A 217 10.90 -30.36 14.51
CA GLU A 217 10.83 -31.63 15.24
C GLU A 217 10.49 -31.42 16.71
N THR A 218 11.06 -30.38 17.34
CA THR A 218 10.80 -30.08 18.75
C THR A 218 9.59 -29.19 18.96
N GLY A 219 9.05 -28.55 17.91
CA GLY A 219 7.98 -27.56 18.05
C GLY A 219 8.43 -26.31 18.83
N ILE A 220 9.71 -25.93 18.75
CA ILE A 220 10.26 -24.79 19.53
C ILE A 220 10.79 -23.72 18.59
N PHE A 221 10.37 -22.48 18.81
CA PHE A 221 10.97 -21.32 18.17
C PHE A 221 12.15 -20.79 19.01
N PRO A 222 13.36 -20.61 18.44
CA PRO A 222 14.54 -20.22 19.22
C PRO A 222 14.39 -18.87 19.95
N ASP A 223 14.77 -18.80 21.23
CA ASP A 223 14.61 -17.59 22.04
C ASP A 223 15.41 -16.39 21.53
N LEU A 224 16.60 -16.62 20.95
CA LEU A 224 17.40 -15.56 20.32
C LEU A 224 16.67 -14.89 19.14
N PHE A 225 15.73 -15.59 18.51
CA PHE A 225 14.93 -15.06 17.40
C PHE A 225 13.71 -14.25 17.88
N LYS A 226 13.37 -14.32 19.18
CA LYS A 226 12.22 -13.63 19.78
C LYS A 226 12.48 -12.15 20.11
N LYS A 227 13.72 -11.68 19.95
CA LYS A 227 14.13 -10.28 20.17
C LYS A 227 13.97 -9.44 18.90
N ALA A 228 13.35 -8.28 19.01
CA ALA A 228 13.12 -7.36 17.89
C ALA A 228 13.62 -5.94 18.18
N VAL A 229 14.15 -5.27 17.15
CA VAL A 229 14.45 -3.83 17.21
C VAL A 229 13.33 -3.07 16.50
N VAL A 230 12.61 -2.23 17.21
CA VAL A 230 11.47 -1.47 16.68
C VAL A 230 11.92 -0.10 16.20
N CYS A 231 11.61 0.20 14.93
CA CYS A 231 11.81 1.51 14.32
C CYS A 231 10.46 2.19 14.13
N PRO A 232 10.17 3.29 14.86
CA PRO A 232 8.93 4.04 14.69
C PRO A 232 8.89 4.71 13.31
N ILE A 233 7.83 4.48 12.53
CA ILE A 233 7.59 5.15 11.25
C ILE A 233 6.37 6.07 11.39
N TYR A 234 6.58 7.37 11.17
CA TYR A 234 5.53 8.38 11.24
C TYR A 234 4.38 8.10 10.26
N LYS A 235 3.15 8.10 10.76
CA LYS A 235 1.91 7.91 9.98
C LYS A 235 1.27 9.24 9.60
N SER A 236 0.90 10.05 10.59
CA SER A 236 0.15 11.33 10.44
C SER A 236 -0.07 11.97 11.82
N GLY A 237 -0.38 13.26 11.91
CA GLY A 237 -0.72 13.92 13.18
C GLY A 237 0.47 14.65 13.83
N VAL A 238 0.43 14.87 15.14
CA VAL A 238 1.53 15.52 15.86
C VAL A 238 2.71 14.54 15.99
N LYS A 239 3.94 15.04 15.83
CA LYS A 239 5.13 14.19 15.66
C LYS A 239 5.82 13.78 16.98
N ASP A 240 5.49 14.43 18.09
CA ASP A 240 5.94 14.06 19.43
C ASP A 240 5.05 13.00 20.09
N ASP A 241 3.87 12.72 19.53
CA ASP A 241 2.94 11.71 20.02
C ASP A 241 3.25 10.31 19.43
N PRO A 242 3.61 9.29 20.25
CA PRO A 242 3.86 7.93 19.81
C PRO A 242 2.66 7.25 19.10
N SER A 243 1.43 7.68 19.39
CA SER A 243 0.21 7.13 18.78
C SER A 243 0.17 7.32 17.25
N ASN A 244 0.87 8.35 16.78
CA ASN A 244 0.99 8.75 15.38
C ASN A 244 2.08 8.00 14.61
N TYR A 245 2.72 7.00 15.24
CA TYR A 245 3.75 6.16 14.64
C TYR A 245 3.30 4.70 14.51
N ARG A 246 3.95 4.00 13.57
CA ARG A 246 3.88 2.53 13.43
C ARG A 246 5.15 1.89 13.99
N PRO A 247 5.05 0.90 14.90
CA PRO A 247 6.21 0.21 15.47
C PRO A 247 6.72 -0.88 14.52
N ILE A 248 7.58 -0.55 13.55
CA ILE A 248 8.10 -1.55 12.60
C ILE A 248 9.22 -2.37 13.23
N SER A 249 9.00 -3.68 13.40
CA SER A 249 9.95 -4.62 13.97
C SER A 249 11.01 -5.07 12.94
N LEU A 250 12.28 -4.82 13.26
CA LEU A 250 13.43 -5.41 12.59
C LEU A 250 13.81 -6.71 13.29
N LEU A 251 13.47 -7.83 12.64
CA LEU A 251 13.77 -9.18 13.13
C LEU A 251 15.13 -9.68 12.62
N PRO A 252 15.82 -10.55 13.38
CA PRO A 252 17.02 -11.26 12.94
C PRO A 252 16.84 -11.91 11.58
N THR A 253 17.89 -11.95 10.77
CA THR A 253 17.75 -12.49 9.40
C THR A 253 17.47 -14.00 9.43
N LEU A 254 18.08 -14.75 10.36
CA LEU A 254 17.81 -16.17 10.55
C LEU A 254 16.37 -16.44 10.99
N SER A 255 15.82 -15.61 11.90
CA SER A 255 14.39 -15.62 12.27
C SER A 255 13.49 -15.57 11.05
N LYS A 256 13.76 -14.61 10.14
CA LYS A 256 12.97 -14.44 8.91
C LYS A 256 13.02 -15.65 7.97
N ILE A 257 14.13 -16.39 7.94
CA ILE A 257 14.24 -17.61 7.14
C ILE A 257 13.30 -18.68 7.69
N LEU A 258 13.37 -18.93 9.00
CA LEU A 258 12.52 -19.90 9.68
C LEU A 258 11.03 -19.51 9.58
N GLU A 259 10.70 -18.25 9.83
CA GLU A 259 9.34 -17.73 9.66
C GLU A 259 8.80 -17.92 8.24
N LYS A 260 9.63 -17.70 7.21
CA LYS A 260 9.22 -17.92 5.81
C LYS A 260 8.98 -19.39 5.49
N LEU A 261 9.79 -20.29 6.02
CA LEU A 261 9.61 -21.74 5.86
C LEU A 261 8.29 -22.19 6.48
N VAL A 262 7.99 -21.75 7.70
CA VAL A 262 6.73 -22.04 8.39
C VAL A 262 5.56 -21.39 7.64
N ASN A 263 5.68 -20.13 7.22
CA ASN A 263 4.61 -19.43 6.53
C ASN A 263 4.27 -20.10 5.19
N LYS A 264 5.26 -20.62 4.45
CA LYS A 264 5.03 -21.36 3.20
C LYS A 264 4.18 -22.62 3.46
N ARG A 265 4.48 -23.36 4.53
CA ARG A 265 3.72 -24.54 4.96
C ARG A 265 2.32 -24.15 5.43
N LEU A 266 2.21 -23.10 6.26
CA LEU A 266 0.94 -22.58 6.78
C LEU A 266 0.01 -22.09 5.66
N VAL A 267 0.49 -21.24 4.75
CA VAL A 267 -0.32 -20.75 3.61
C VAL A 267 -0.76 -21.91 2.72
N SER A 268 0.11 -22.89 2.49
CA SER A 268 -0.27 -24.08 1.72
C SER A 268 -1.39 -24.88 2.41
N PHE A 269 -1.35 -25.02 3.73
CA PHE A 269 -2.39 -25.70 4.49
C PHE A 269 -3.72 -24.91 4.47
N VAL A 270 -3.64 -23.60 4.70
CA VAL A 270 -4.78 -22.68 4.73
C VAL A 270 -5.53 -22.66 3.40
N GLU A 271 -4.82 -22.58 2.27
CA GLU A 271 -5.46 -22.54 0.95
C GLU A 271 -5.97 -23.92 0.53
N ARG A 272 -5.25 -25.02 0.82
CA ARG A 272 -5.71 -26.39 0.47
C ARG A 272 -7.01 -26.78 1.17
N ASN A 273 -7.21 -26.32 2.41
CA ASN A 273 -8.40 -26.62 3.19
C ASN A 273 -9.46 -25.50 3.10
N ASN A 274 -9.30 -24.51 2.20
CA ASN A 274 -10.22 -23.38 2.04
C ASN A 274 -10.57 -22.66 3.35
N ILE A 275 -9.61 -22.53 4.27
CA ILE A 275 -9.85 -21.96 5.60
C ILE A 275 -10.24 -20.47 5.49
N LEU A 276 -9.59 -19.72 4.61
CA LEU A 276 -9.88 -18.29 4.43
C LEU A 276 -11.11 -18.06 3.55
N ALA A 277 -12.03 -17.26 4.07
CA ALA A 277 -13.28 -16.94 3.40
C ALA A 277 -13.04 -16.28 2.03
N PRO A 278 -13.92 -16.50 1.03
CA PRO A 278 -13.72 -16.03 -0.34
C PRO A 278 -13.72 -14.49 -0.47
N ASN A 279 -14.37 -13.81 0.47
CA ASN A 279 -14.48 -12.36 0.62
C ASN A 279 -13.33 -11.72 1.42
N GLN A 280 -12.34 -12.50 1.86
CA GLN A 280 -11.05 -12.01 2.35
C GLN A 280 -10.05 -11.91 1.19
N TYR A 281 -9.60 -10.68 0.89
CA TYR A 281 -8.70 -10.34 -0.22
C TYR A 281 -7.29 -9.94 0.23
N GLY A 282 -7.10 -9.61 1.51
CA GLY A 282 -5.84 -9.12 2.05
C GLY A 282 -4.77 -10.21 2.10
N PHE A 283 -3.53 -9.87 1.76
CA PHE A 283 -2.33 -10.73 1.87
C PHE A 283 -2.41 -12.14 1.26
N ARG A 284 -3.37 -12.41 0.36
CA ARG A 284 -3.54 -13.72 -0.30
C ARG A 284 -2.94 -13.76 -1.69
N ILE A 285 -2.46 -14.93 -2.08
CA ILE A 285 -1.93 -15.17 -3.43
C ILE A 285 -3.08 -15.09 -4.44
N GLY A 286 -2.88 -14.38 -5.55
CA GLY A 286 -3.89 -14.24 -6.60
C GLY A 286 -5.04 -13.28 -6.26
N LYS A 287 -5.05 -12.69 -5.06
CA LYS A 287 -5.98 -11.62 -4.66
C LYS A 287 -5.25 -10.28 -4.61
N SER A 288 -5.96 -9.19 -4.86
CA SER A 288 -5.38 -7.83 -4.89
C SER A 288 -6.33 -6.78 -4.32
N THR A 289 -5.82 -5.58 -4.04
CA THR A 289 -6.67 -4.44 -3.65
C THR A 289 -7.68 -4.09 -4.73
N GLU A 290 -7.31 -4.23 -6.01
CA GLU A 290 -8.23 -4.04 -7.13
C GLU A 290 -9.38 -5.06 -7.11
N ASP A 291 -9.15 -6.27 -6.59
CA ASP A 291 -10.20 -7.29 -6.48
C ASP A 291 -11.26 -6.90 -5.47
N ALA A 292 -10.85 -6.46 -4.28
CA ALA A 292 -11.76 -6.00 -3.24
C ALA A 292 -12.54 -4.75 -3.69
N VAL A 293 -11.85 -3.79 -4.30
CA VAL A 293 -12.49 -2.58 -4.87
C VAL A 293 -13.51 -2.97 -5.94
N LEU A 294 -13.15 -3.88 -6.87
CA LEU A 294 -14.08 -4.34 -7.90
C LEU A 294 -15.26 -5.10 -7.34
N GLN A 295 -15.07 -5.91 -6.30
CA GLN A 295 -16.19 -6.59 -5.63
C GLN A 295 -17.16 -5.56 -5.06
N LEU A 296 -16.65 -4.57 -4.33
CA LEU A 296 -17.44 -3.47 -3.76
C LEU A 296 -18.20 -2.72 -4.85
N THR A 297 -17.53 -2.33 -5.93
CA THR A 297 -18.16 -1.59 -7.02
C THR A 297 -19.19 -2.44 -7.78
N THR A 298 -18.95 -3.75 -7.90
CA THR A 298 -19.87 -4.70 -8.53
C THR A 298 -21.15 -4.85 -7.71
N SER A 299 -21.03 -5.10 -6.40
CA SER A 299 -22.18 -5.22 -5.50
C SER A 299 -23.01 -3.95 -5.51
N VAL A 300 -22.40 -2.78 -5.28
CA VAL A 300 -23.14 -1.51 -5.30
C VAL A 300 -23.81 -1.25 -6.65
N THR A 301 -23.10 -1.52 -7.76
CA THR A 301 -23.70 -1.34 -9.09
C THR A 301 -24.91 -2.25 -9.28
N THR A 302 -24.83 -3.48 -8.79
CA THR A 302 -25.91 -4.47 -8.91
C THR A 302 -27.14 -4.05 -8.11
N TYR A 303 -26.96 -3.60 -6.88
CA TYR A 303 -28.06 -3.13 -6.02
C TYR A 303 -28.73 -1.88 -6.60
N LEU A 304 -27.95 -0.89 -7.03
CA LEU A 304 -28.50 0.31 -7.67
C LEU A 304 -29.19 0.01 -9.02
N ASP A 305 -28.79 -1.05 -9.74
CA ASP A 305 -29.45 -1.48 -10.98
C ASP A 305 -30.82 -2.12 -10.73
N ARG A 306 -31.00 -2.75 -9.56
CA ARG A 306 -32.26 -3.37 -9.14
C ARG A 306 -33.27 -2.36 -8.61
N GLY A 307 -32.80 -1.24 -8.06
CA GLY A 307 -33.62 -0.17 -7.49
C GLY A 307 -33.43 -0.01 -5.97
N ASP A 308 -32.70 -0.93 -5.36
CA ASP A 308 -32.41 -1.02 -3.94
C ASP A 308 -31.66 0.23 -3.43
N LYS A 309 -31.91 0.56 -2.16
CA LYS A 309 -31.08 1.49 -1.39
C LYS A 309 -29.84 0.75 -0.91
N CYS A 310 -28.72 1.46 -0.84
CA CYS A 310 -27.43 0.83 -0.54
C CYS A 310 -26.57 1.72 0.36
N VAL A 311 -26.07 1.14 1.46
CA VAL A 311 -25.19 1.79 2.43
C VAL A 311 -23.92 0.98 2.58
N GLY A 312 -22.77 1.63 2.36
CA GLY A 312 -21.46 1.06 2.67
C GLY A 312 -20.91 1.65 3.96
N VAL A 313 -20.63 0.80 4.96
CA VAL A 313 -19.96 1.17 6.21
C VAL A 313 -18.51 0.70 6.15
N PHE A 314 -17.58 1.63 6.28
CA PHE A 314 -16.14 1.41 6.19
C PHE A 314 -15.56 1.41 7.60
N LEU A 315 -15.22 0.21 8.10
CA LEU A 315 -14.69 0.02 9.45
C LEU A 315 -13.19 0.36 9.50
N ASP A 316 -12.76 1.03 10.57
CA ASP A 316 -11.34 1.24 10.89
C ASP A 316 -11.06 0.64 12.27
N LEU A 317 -10.15 -0.32 12.36
CA LEU A 317 -9.76 -0.93 13.63
C LEU A 317 -8.61 -0.16 14.28
N GLN A 318 -8.68 0.01 15.60
CA GLN A 318 -7.59 0.64 16.35
C GLN A 318 -6.43 -0.32 16.50
N LYS A 319 -5.30 -0.02 15.84
CA LYS A 319 -4.02 -0.72 16.03
C LYS A 319 -4.14 -2.26 15.90
N ALA A 320 -4.89 -2.74 14.90
CA ALA A 320 -5.34 -4.13 14.77
C ALA A 320 -4.25 -5.21 14.97
N PHE A 321 -3.03 -5.00 14.45
CA PHE A 321 -1.92 -5.94 14.62
C PHE A 321 -1.34 -5.95 16.04
N ASP A 322 -1.39 -4.81 16.73
CA ASP A 322 -0.84 -4.62 18.08
C ASP A 322 -1.83 -5.11 19.16
N THR A 323 -3.11 -5.28 18.83
CA THR A 323 -4.20 -5.68 19.74
C THR A 323 -4.55 -7.17 19.68
N VAL A 324 -3.92 -7.96 18.81
CA VAL A 324 -4.21 -9.40 18.69
C VAL A 324 -3.94 -10.11 20.02
N SER A 325 -4.96 -10.75 20.60
CA SER A 325 -4.79 -11.59 21.78
C SER A 325 -4.10 -12.90 21.41
N ILE A 326 -2.98 -13.20 22.08
CA ILE A 326 -2.22 -14.43 21.85
C ILE A 326 -3.06 -15.66 22.25
N PRO A 327 -3.72 -15.72 23.42
CA PRO A 327 -4.58 -16.85 23.78
C PRO A 327 -5.70 -17.12 22.76
N ILE A 328 -6.41 -16.08 22.30
CA ILE A 328 -7.47 -16.22 21.31
C ILE A 328 -6.90 -16.67 19.96
N LEU A 329 -5.74 -16.15 19.55
CA LEU A 329 -5.08 -16.56 18.31
C LEU A 329 -4.68 -18.05 18.36
N ILE A 330 -4.12 -18.53 19.47
CA ILE A 330 -3.78 -19.96 19.64
C ILE A 330 -5.03 -20.83 19.55
N SER A 331 -6.12 -20.46 20.22
CA SER A 331 -7.41 -21.16 20.12
C SER A 331 -7.92 -21.21 18.67
N ARG A 332 -7.84 -20.10 17.93
CA ARG A 332 -8.22 -20.04 16.52
C ARG A 332 -7.33 -20.91 15.61
N LEU A 333 -6.03 -20.98 15.87
CA LEU A 333 -5.12 -21.87 15.13
C LEU A 333 -5.51 -23.34 15.34
N GLU A 334 -5.83 -23.71 16.58
CA GLU A 334 -6.30 -25.06 16.92
C GLU A 334 -7.61 -25.40 16.21
N ASN A 335 -8.59 -24.48 16.22
CA ASN A 335 -9.87 -24.65 15.54
C ASN A 335 -9.73 -24.85 14.03
N VAL A 336 -8.74 -24.23 13.36
CA VAL A 336 -8.52 -24.42 11.92
C VAL A 336 -7.67 -25.64 11.57
N GLY A 337 -7.35 -26.49 12.56
CA GLY A 337 -6.63 -27.74 12.34
C GLY A 337 -5.11 -27.67 12.51
N ILE A 338 -4.58 -26.65 13.16
CA ILE A 338 -3.16 -26.59 13.53
C ILE A 338 -3.03 -27.17 14.94
N ARG A 339 -2.53 -28.40 15.05
CA ARG A 339 -2.51 -29.21 16.28
C ARG A 339 -1.13 -29.84 16.48
N GLY A 340 -0.84 -30.33 17.68
CA GLY A 340 0.44 -30.98 18.00
C GLY A 340 1.66 -30.07 17.80
N LEU A 341 2.75 -30.61 17.27
CA LEU A 341 4.04 -29.90 17.10
C LEU A 341 3.91 -28.53 16.38
N PRO A 342 3.15 -28.38 15.28
CA PRO A 342 2.89 -27.06 14.70
C PRO A 342 2.26 -26.05 15.67
N LEU A 343 1.29 -26.48 16.48
CA LEU A 343 0.64 -25.60 17.45
C LEU A 343 1.61 -25.19 18.56
N ASP A 344 2.41 -26.13 19.06
CA ASP A 344 3.43 -25.87 20.07
C ASP A 344 4.50 -24.91 19.54
N TRP A 345 4.87 -25.04 18.27
CA TRP A 345 5.75 -24.09 17.60
C TRP A 345 5.16 -22.67 17.58
N PHE A 346 3.88 -22.51 17.25
CA PHE A 346 3.22 -21.19 17.28
C PHE A 346 3.12 -20.62 18.71
N LYS A 347 2.81 -21.46 19.71
CA LYS A 347 2.85 -21.05 21.13
C LYS A 347 4.25 -20.57 21.54
N SER A 348 5.28 -21.30 21.13
CA SER A 348 6.68 -20.92 21.37
C SER A 348 7.06 -19.63 20.64
N TYR A 349 6.63 -19.46 19.39
CA TYR A 349 6.91 -18.29 18.56
C TYR A 349 6.28 -16.99 19.10
N LEU A 350 5.07 -17.08 19.64
CA LEU A 350 4.30 -15.93 20.14
C LEU A 350 4.64 -15.57 21.59
N SER A 351 5.08 -16.52 22.41
CA SER A 351 5.43 -16.28 23.82
C SER A 351 6.85 -15.74 24.01
N GLY A 352 7.10 -15.07 25.14
CA GLY A 352 8.45 -14.66 25.56
C GLY A 352 9.12 -13.64 24.63
N ARG A 353 8.35 -12.87 23.86
CA ARG A 353 8.88 -11.90 22.91
C ARG A 353 9.32 -10.62 23.60
N LEU A 354 10.46 -10.09 23.15
CA LEU A 354 11.05 -8.85 23.67
C LEU A 354 11.26 -7.86 22.52
N GLN A 355 11.01 -6.59 22.77
CA GLN A 355 11.29 -5.51 21.82
C GLN A 355 12.05 -4.36 22.47
N GLN A 356 12.85 -3.66 21.66
CA GLN A 356 13.55 -2.44 22.02
C GLN A 356 13.35 -1.40 20.92
N VAL A 357 13.00 -0.16 21.26
CA VAL A 357 12.84 0.93 20.28
C VAL A 357 14.20 1.54 19.98
N ARG A 358 14.47 1.78 18.69
CA ARG A 358 15.70 2.43 18.22
C ARG A 358 15.40 3.61 17.29
N ILE A 359 15.97 4.76 17.62
CA ILE A 359 15.97 5.96 16.79
C ILE A 359 17.41 6.47 16.69
N ASN A 360 17.93 6.56 15.46
CA ASN A 360 19.34 6.84 15.20
C ASN A 360 20.26 5.87 15.98
N ASN A 361 21.07 6.40 16.90
CA ASN A 361 22.01 5.65 17.73
C ASN A 361 21.49 5.43 19.17
N TYR A 362 20.28 5.88 19.48
CA TYR A 362 19.67 5.71 20.80
C TYR A 362 18.78 4.48 20.81
N HIS A 363 18.79 3.78 21.95
CA HIS A 363 18.04 2.57 22.21
C HIS A 363 17.27 2.73 23.53
N SER A 364 16.04 2.22 23.58
CA SER A 364 15.31 2.02 24.85
C SER A 364 15.87 0.81 25.62
N ASP A 365 15.29 0.47 26.75
CA ASP A 365 15.42 -0.86 27.36
C ASP A 365 14.54 -1.87 26.62
N TYR A 366 14.79 -3.16 26.87
CA TYR A 366 13.90 -4.22 26.37
C TYR A 366 12.60 -4.25 27.17
N ALA A 367 11.49 -4.39 26.45
CA ALA A 367 10.17 -4.56 27.03
C ALA A 367 9.51 -5.83 26.47
N ALA A 368 8.72 -6.50 27.32
CA ALA A 368 7.97 -7.68 26.93
C ALA A 368 6.74 -7.33 26.09
N CYS A 369 6.45 -8.14 25.08
CA CYS A 369 5.27 -8.04 24.25
C CYS A 369 4.28 -9.14 24.63
N SER A 370 3.19 -8.77 25.32
CA SER A 370 2.11 -9.70 25.70
C SER A 370 0.94 -9.74 24.73
N TYR A 371 0.82 -8.73 23.86
CA TYR A 371 -0.22 -8.62 22.85
C TYR A 371 0.39 -8.32 21.47
N GLY A 372 -0.38 -8.67 20.44
CA GLY A 372 -0.08 -8.35 19.06
C GLY A 372 0.87 -9.34 18.39
N VAL A 373 1.00 -9.16 17.08
CA VAL A 373 1.98 -9.86 16.26
C VAL A 373 2.97 -8.85 15.66
N PRO A 374 4.26 -9.17 15.50
CA PRO A 374 5.28 -8.18 15.13
C PRO A 374 5.04 -7.55 13.75
N GLN A 375 4.92 -6.22 13.68
CA GLN A 375 4.77 -5.49 12.40
C GLN A 375 6.09 -5.48 11.61
N GLY A 376 6.28 -6.47 10.77
CA GLY A 376 7.53 -6.70 10.03
C GLY A 376 7.90 -8.18 9.93
N SER A 377 7.23 -9.04 10.70
CA SER A 377 7.24 -10.49 10.52
C SER A 377 6.57 -10.90 9.21
N THR A 378 7.07 -11.98 8.60
CA THR A 378 6.43 -12.58 7.42
C THR A 378 5.23 -13.46 7.78
N LEU A 379 5.15 -13.92 9.03
CA LEU A 379 4.02 -14.71 9.54
C LEU A 379 2.86 -13.84 10.03
N ALA A 380 3.16 -12.65 10.57
CA ALA A 380 2.16 -11.76 11.15
C ALA A 380 0.93 -11.52 10.25
N PRO A 381 1.05 -11.26 8.93
CA PRO A 381 -0.11 -11.11 8.07
C PRO A 381 -1.00 -12.36 8.02
N THR A 382 -0.41 -13.55 7.84
CA THR A 382 -1.17 -14.81 7.76
C THR A 382 -1.87 -15.13 9.08
N LEU A 383 -1.20 -14.92 10.20
CA LEU A 383 -1.78 -15.10 11.53
C LEU A 383 -2.95 -14.13 11.76
N PHE A 384 -2.80 -12.87 11.37
CA PHE A 384 -3.87 -11.89 11.46
C PHE A 384 -5.06 -12.26 10.56
N LEU A 385 -4.81 -12.79 9.36
CA LEU A 385 -5.90 -13.28 8.50
C LEU A 385 -6.69 -14.39 9.19
N ILE A 386 -6.02 -15.42 9.74
CA ILE A 386 -6.69 -16.51 10.47
C ILE A 386 -7.46 -15.95 11.67
N TYR A 387 -6.87 -14.99 12.40
CA TYR A 387 -7.53 -14.31 13.50
C TYR A 387 -8.81 -13.62 13.04
N ALA A 388 -8.76 -12.79 12.00
CA ALA A 388 -9.88 -11.97 11.59
C ALA A 388 -10.90 -12.71 10.71
N ASN A 389 -10.58 -13.91 10.22
CA ASN A 389 -11.35 -14.61 9.20
C ASN A 389 -12.80 -14.87 9.58
N GLN A 390 -13.08 -15.15 10.86
CA GLN A 390 -14.43 -15.48 11.32
C GLN A 390 -15.44 -14.33 11.11
N LEU A 391 -14.97 -13.08 11.04
CA LEU A 391 -15.84 -11.93 10.70
C LEU A 391 -16.47 -12.08 9.31
N CYS A 392 -15.76 -12.69 8.36
CA CYS A 392 -16.29 -12.96 7.03
C CYS A 392 -17.47 -13.95 7.04
N SER A 393 -17.62 -14.73 8.11
CA SER A 393 -18.68 -15.73 8.26
C SER A 393 -19.97 -15.16 8.85
N VAL A 394 -19.99 -13.87 9.24
CA VAL A 394 -21.22 -13.21 9.68
C VAL A 394 -22.16 -13.07 8.49
N THR A 395 -23.25 -13.83 8.50
CA THR A 395 -24.27 -13.83 7.45
C THR A 395 -25.54 -13.19 7.97
N LEU A 396 -25.89 -12.03 7.43
CA LEU A 396 -27.16 -11.35 7.69
C LEU A 396 -27.86 -11.09 6.36
N PRO A 397 -29.22 -11.08 6.32
CA PRO A 397 -29.96 -10.69 5.13
C PRO A 397 -29.46 -9.35 4.59
N GLY A 398 -29.27 -9.25 3.27
CA GLY A 398 -28.85 -8.02 2.58
C GLY A 398 -27.47 -7.47 2.97
N LEU A 399 -26.61 -8.25 3.62
CA LEU A 399 -25.24 -7.86 3.98
C LEU A 399 -24.20 -8.58 3.09
N ASP A 400 -23.39 -7.79 2.39
CA ASP A 400 -22.10 -8.22 1.83
C ASP A 400 -20.95 -7.73 2.70
N ILE A 401 -20.04 -8.63 3.09
CA ILE A 401 -18.80 -8.27 3.78
C ILE A 401 -17.63 -8.36 2.81
N ILE A 402 -16.80 -7.32 2.74
CA ILE A 402 -15.57 -7.28 1.94
C ILE A 402 -14.41 -6.91 2.84
N MET A 403 -13.47 -7.84 3.02
CA MET A 403 -12.31 -7.65 3.88
C MET A 403 -11.01 -7.62 3.08
N PHE A 404 -10.15 -6.67 3.41
CA PHE A 404 -8.75 -6.65 3.01
C PHE A 404 -7.89 -6.51 4.26
N ALA A 405 -7.58 -7.64 4.89
CA ALA A 405 -7.00 -7.68 6.22
C ALA A 405 -7.86 -6.90 7.24
N ASP A 406 -7.36 -5.78 7.78
CA ASP A 406 -8.05 -4.93 8.75
C ASP A 406 -9.07 -3.97 8.09
N ASP A 407 -8.83 -3.56 6.85
CA ASP A 407 -9.75 -2.70 6.08
C ASP A 407 -11.02 -3.50 5.70
N THR A 408 -12.14 -3.24 6.38
CA THR A 408 -13.40 -3.97 6.19
C THR A 408 -14.52 -3.04 5.73
N VAL A 409 -15.30 -3.49 4.74
CA VAL A 409 -16.51 -2.81 4.29
C VAL A 409 -17.70 -3.73 4.48
N LEU A 410 -18.68 -3.24 5.23
CA LEU A 410 -20.01 -3.84 5.34
C LEU A 410 -20.91 -3.12 4.34
N LEU A 411 -21.54 -3.86 3.44
CA LEU A 411 -22.39 -3.30 2.41
C LEU A 411 -23.80 -3.84 2.58
N PHE A 412 -24.73 -2.95 2.95
CA PHE A 412 -26.13 -3.27 3.19
C PHE A 412 -26.99 -2.80 2.02
N HIS A 413 -28.00 -3.57 1.66
CA HIS A 413 -29.01 -3.18 0.68
C HIS A 413 -30.41 -3.70 1.04
N ALA A 414 -31.43 -2.94 0.64
CA ALA A 414 -32.85 -3.27 0.79
C ALA A 414 -33.70 -2.31 -0.08
N ASP A 415 -35.00 -2.55 -0.15
CA ASP A 415 -35.90 -1.81 -1.05
C ASP A 415 -36.15 -0.36 -0.59
N THR A 416 -36.13 -0.10 0.72
CA THR A 416 -36.40 1.22 1.34
C THR A 416 -35.24 1.70 2.21
N TRP A 417 -35.16 3.01 2.48
CA TRP A 417 -34.07 3.58 3.30
C TRP A 417 -34.21 3.18 4.76
N GLU A 418 -35.44 3.15 5.26
CA GLU A 418 -35.80 2.77 6.62
C GLU A 418 -35.31 1.36 6.94
N LEU A 419 -35.62 0.41 6.06
CA LEU A 419 -35.19 -0.98 6.21
C LEU A 419 -33.68 -1.13 6.12
N VAL A 420 -33.01 -0.46 5.16
CA VAL A 420 -31.53 -0.52 5.08
C VAL A 420 -30.88 0.01 6.35
N PHE A 421 -31.38 1.09 6.93
CA PHE A 421 -30.80 1.65 8.15
C PHE A 421 -31.00 0.73 9.35
N GLU A 422 -32.18 0.13 9.50
CA GLU A 422 -32.43 -0.88 10.52
C GLU A 422 -31.45 -2.07 10.37
N MET A 423 -31.26 -2.55 9.14
CA MET A 423 -30.31 -3.63 8.83
C MET A 423 -28.86 -3.23 9.14
N VAL A 424 -28.48 -1.97 8.89
CA VAL A 424 -27.15 -1.46 9.23
C VAL A 424 -26.94 -1.45 10.74
N GLU A 425 -27.90 -0.96 11.52
CA GLU A 425 -27.78 -0.92 12.99
C GLU A 425 -27.73 -2.32 13.59
N ASN A 426 -28.60 -3.23 13.12
CA ASN A 426 -28.58 -4.64 13.50
C ASN A 426 -27.25 -5.31 13.13
N GLY A 427 -26.76 -5.10 11.91
CA GLY A 427 -25.51 -5.70 11.47
C GLY A 427 -24.28 -5.13 12.17
N LEU A 428 -24.27 -3.85 12.49
CA LEU A 428 -23.21 -3.23 13.28
C LEU A 428 -23.20 -3.74 14.72
N ALA A 429 -24.36 -4.01 15.31
CA ALA A 429 -24.43 -4.62 16.64
C ALA A 429 -23.76 -6.01 16.65
N GLU A 430 -24.09 -6.88 15.69
CA GLU A 430 -23.48 -8.22 15.54
C GLU A 430 -21.97 -8.15 15.31
N VAL A 431 -21.54 -7.28 14.39
CA VAL A 431 -20.10 -7.09 14.11
C VAL A 431 -19.36 -6.53 15.33
N THR A 432 -19.98 -5.63 16.09
CA THR A 432 -19.39 -5.08 17.31
C THR A 432 -19.23 -6.16 18.38
N VAL A 433 -20.25 -7.01 18.58
CA VAL A 433 -20.16 -8.15 19.50
C VAL A 433 -19.03 -9.09 19.09
N TRP A 434 -18.89 -9.37 17.79
CA TRP A 434 -17.79 -10.19 17.29
C TRP A 434 -16.41 -9.55 17.53
N LEU A 435 -16.28 -8.24 17.31
CA LEU A 435 -15.05 -7.50 17.56
C LEU A 435 -14.68 -7.50 19.04
N GLU A 436 -15.65 -7.27 19.92
CA GLU A 436 -15.47 -7.29 21.38
C GLU A 436 -15.06 -8.69 21.87
N ASN A 437 -15.72 -9.75 21.41
CA ASN A 437 -15.32 -11.14 21.71
C ASN A 437 -13.92 -11.50 21.17
N SER A 438 -13.47 -10.78 20.14
CA SER A 438 -12.13 -10.92 19.55
C SER A 438 -11.12 -9.92 20.14
N LEU A 439 -11.46 -9.17 21.19
CA LEU A 439 -10.61 -8.11 21.77
C LEU A 439 -10.07 -7.09 20.74
N LEU A 440 -10.86 -6.80 19.70
CA LEU A 440 -10.56 -5.80 18.69
C LEU A 440 -11.41 -4.54 18.94
N SER A 441 -10.76 -3.37 18.96
CA SER A 441 -11.45 -2.10 19.17
C SER A 441 -11.75 -1.40 17.84
N LEU A 442 -13.01 -1.03 17.63
CA LEU A 442 -13.43 -0.19 16.51
C LEU A 442 -13.03 1.27 16.74
N ASN A 443 -12.54 1.94 15.71
CA ASN A 443 -12.32 3.37 15.71
C ASN A 443 -13.56 4.09 15.19
N THR A 444 -14.49 4.43 16.07
CA THR A 444 -15.75 5.10 15.72
C THR A 444 -15.53 6.43 15.00
N THR A 445 -14.51 7.20 15.39
CA THR A 445 -14.16 8.48 14.73
C THR A 445 -13.66 8.32 13.30
N LYS A 446 -13.06 7.18 12.93
CA LYS A 446 -12.56 6.91 11.57
C LYS A 446 -13.46 5.98 10.77
N THR A 447 -14.35 5.27 11.45
CA THR A 447 -15.42 4.49 10.83
C THR A 447 -16.44 5.46 10.25
N LYS A 448 -16.75 5.31 8.97
CA LYS A 448 -17.63 6.21 8.21
C LYS A 448 -18.59 5.40 7.37
N TYR A 449 -19.73 5.97 7.02
CA TYR A 449 -20.64 5.36 6.07
C TYR A 449 -20.94 6.26 4.87
N ILE A 450 -21.26 5.64 3.74
CA ILE A 450 -21.69 6.29 2.51
C ILE A 450 -23.03 5.71 2.08
N CYS A 451 -24.01 6.57 1.83
CA CYS A 451 -25.27 6.21 1.19
C CYS A 451 -25.10 6.37 -0.33
N PHE A 452 -25.18 5.28 -1.08
CA PHE A 452 -24.98 5.32 -2.54
C PHE A 452 -26.28 5.64 -3.26
N SER A 453 -26.24 6.60 -4.19
CA SER A 453 -27.37 6.92 -5.06
C SER A 453 -26.89 7.61 -6.35
N LYS A 454 -27.65 7.44 -7.43
CA LYS A 454 -27.41 8.15 -8.70
C LYS A 454 -28.28 9.38 -8.89
N THR A 455 -29.42 9.44 -8.23
CA THR A 455 -30.38 10.54 -8.35
C THR A 455 -30.37 11.37 -7.08
N ASN A 456 -30.54 12.69 -7.23
CA ASN A 456 -30.59 13.58 -6.07
C ASN A 456 -31.82 13.30 -5.18
N HIS A 457 -32.91 12.78 -5.76
CA HIS A 457 -34.11 12.36 -5.03
C HIS A 457 -34.00 10.96 -4.43
N GLY A 458 -32.94 10.22 -4.74
CA GLY A 458 -32.74 8.85 -4.28
C GLY A 458 -32.03 8.75 -2.94
N TYR A 459 -31.62 9.87 -2.32
CA TYR A 459 -30.90 9.89 -1.04
C TYR A 459 -31.86 9.82 0.16
N PRO A 460 -31.40 9.33 1.32
CA PRO A 460 -32.19 9.36 2.53
C PRO A 460 -32.36 10.80 3.04
N PRO A 461 -33.35 11.06 3.91
CA PRO A 461 -33.49 12.33 4.62
C PRO A 461 -32.16 12.74 5.28
N LYS A 462 -31.88 14.05 5.32
CA LYS A 462 -30.60 14.57 5.84
C LYS A 462 -30.41 14.31 7.34
N ASP A 463 -31.51 14.14 8.06
CA ASP A 463 -31.54 14.11 9.53
C ASP A 463 -31.43 12.69 10.11
N HIS A 464 -31.35 11.65 9.27
CA HIS A 464 -31.20 10.28 9.75
C HIS A 464 -29.77 10.00 10.22
N LEU A 465 -29.60 9.75 11.52
CA LEU A 465 -28.33 9.47 12.19
C LEU A 465 -28.23 7.99 12.52
N LEU A 466 -27.25 7.30 11.93
CA LEU A 466 -26.93 5.91 12.27
C LEU A 466 -26.12 5.86 13.57
N LYS A 467 -26.54 5.03 14.53
CA LYS A 467 -25.82 4.84 15.79
C LYS A 467 -25.09 3.49 15.83
N ILE A 468 -23.96 3.44 16.54
CA ILE A 468 -23.31 2.15 16.88
C ILE A 468 -23.75 1.76 18.27
N HIS A 469 -24.61 0.75 18.34
CA HIS A 469 -24.99 0.17 19.60
C HIS A 469 -23.87 -0.73 20.13
N THR A 470 -23.49 -0.50 21.36
CA THR A 470 -22.47 -1.29 22.05
C THR A 470 -22.99 -1.72 23.41
N PHE A 471 -22.35 -2.68 24.07
CA PHE A 471 -22.79 -3.12 25.41
C PHE A 471 -22.87 -1.93 26.41
N PRO A 472 -23.96 -1.79 27.20
CA PRO A 472 -25.09 -2.74 27.38
C PRO A 472 -26.28 -2.55 26.41
N CYS A 473 -26.30 -1.48 25.62
CA CYS A 473 -27.43 -1.14 24.72
C CYS A 473 -27.80 -2.28 23.74
N ASN A 474 -26.83 -3.11 23.33
CA ASN A 474 -27.09 -4.30 22.49
C ASN A 474 -28.01 -5.36 23.16
N ARG A 475 -28.24 -5.30 24.47
CA ARG A 475 -29.12 -6.22 25.21
C ARG A 475 -30.49 -5.64 25.57
N GLU A 476 -30.71 -4.35 25.39
CA GLU A 476 -31.97 -3.69 25.72
C GLU A 476 -32.96 -3.81 24.54
N THR A 477 -34.22 -4.14 24.84
CA THR A 477 -35.27 -4.40 23.85
C THR A 477 -35.77 -3.16 23.11
N THR A 478 -35.41 -1.95 23.57
CA THR A 478 -35.81 -0.67 22.96
C THR A 478 -34.58 0.21 22.70
N ARG A 479 -34.10 0.23 21.44
CA ARG A 479 -32.88 0.95 21.02
C ARG A 479 -33.07 2.45 20.75
N THR A 480 -34.28 2.97 20.94
CA THR A 480 -34.69 4.29 20.44
C THR A 480 -34.10 5.47 21.23
N ASP A 481 -33.83 5.32 22.53
CA ASP A 481 -33.34 6.40 23.41
C ASP A 481 -31.97 6.12 24.03
N CYS A 482 -31.01 5.65 23.23
CA CYS A 482 -29.64 5.42 23.71
C CYS A 482 -28.67 6.58 23.36
N ASN A 483 -27.75 6.88 24.28
CA ASN A 483 -26.62 7.81 24.10
C ASN A 483 -25.45 7.19 23.31
N CYS A 484 -25.73 6.23 22.44
CA CYS A 484 -24.71 5.56 21.63
C CYS A 484 -24.08 6.53 20.61
N GLU A 485 -22.80 6.32 20.30
CA GLU A 485 -22.07 7.17 19.36
C GLU A 485 -22.65 7.08 17.95
N ALA A 486 -22.91 8.25 17.36
CA ALA A 486 -23.38 8.36 15.99
C ALA A 486 -22.22 8.21 15.00
N LEU A 487 -22.42 7.40 13.96
CA LEU A 487 -21.53 7.36 12.81
C LEU A 487 -21.71 8.62 11.97
N SER A 488 -20.61 9.12 11.41
CA SER A 488 -20.70 10.27 10.50
C SER A 488 -20.84 9.80 9.04
N ARG A 489 -21.88 10.30 8.37
CA ARG A 489 -22.06 10.17 6.91
C ARG A 489 -21.00 10.97 6.17
N VAL A 490 -20.44 10.40 5.11
CA VAL A 490 -19.56 11.11 4.19
C VAL A 490 -20.01 10.92 2.74
N THR A 491 -19.71 11.90 1.88
CA THR A 491 -20.03 11.84 0.45
C THR A 491 -18.93 11.14 -0.37
N SER A 492 -17.74 10.99 0.21
CA SER A 492 -16.64 10.24 -0.39
C SER A 492 -15.65 9.73 0.65
N MET A 493 -15.00 8.61 0.36
CA MET A 493 -13.99 8.02 1.22
C MET A 493 -12.86 7.38 0.42
N LYS A 494 -11.65 7.41 0.98
CA LYS A 494 -10.51 6.69 0.41
C LYS A 494 -10.53 5.24 0.91
N TYR A 495 -10.74 4.29 0.01
CA TYR A 495 -10.72 2.86 0.29
C TYR A 495 -9.66 2.18 -0.59
N LEU A 496 -8.74 1.44 0.02
CA LEU A 496 -7.65 0.71 -0.66
C LEU A 496 -6.91 1.53 -1.74
N GLY A 497 -6.70 2.82 -1.48
CA GLY A 497 -5.93 3.72 -2.37
C GLY A 497 -6.73 4.42 -3.47
N VAL A 498 -8.02 4.09 -3.66
CA VAL A 498 -8.94 4.82 -4.55
C VAL A 498 -9.93 5.66 -3.74
N ILE A 499 -10.52 6.69 -4.35
CA ILE A 499 -11.54 7.52 -3.69
C ILE A 499 -12.89 7.13 -4.30
N ILE A 500 -13.79 6.62 -3.46
CA ILE A 500 -15.14 6.23 -3.84
C ILE A 500 -16.08 7.34 -3.41
N ASP A 501 -16.89 7.85 -4.33
CA ASP A 501 -17.92 8.85 -4.07
C ASP A 501 -19.32 8.23 -4.07
N GLU A 502 -20.25 8.83 -3.33
CA GLU A 502 -21.64 8.39 -3.19
C GLU A 502 -22.38 8.24 -4.54
N LYS A 503 -21.94 8.97 -5.57
CA LYS A 503 -22.48 8.92 -6.94
C LYS A 503 -21.70 8.02 -7.87
N PHE A 504 -20.64 7.33 -7.43
CA PHE A 504 -19.76 6.51 -8.29
C PHE A 504 -19.33 7.21 -9.58
N THR A 505 -18.98 8.50 -9.50
CA THR A 505 -18.52 9.30 -10.64
C THR A 505 -17.02 9.18 -10.87
N TRP A 506 -16.26 8.84 -9.83
CA TRP A 506 -14.80 8.84 -9.78
C TRP A 506 -14.17 10.22 -9.98
N SER A 507 -14.95 11.28 -9.94
CA SER A 507 -14.50 12.66 -10.21
C SER A 507 -13.39 13.10 -9.24
N LEU A 508 -13.61 12.89 -7.93
CA LEU A 508 -12.64 13.19 -6.88
C LEU A 508 -11.36 12.33 -6.99
N HIS A 509 -11.51 11.05 -7.32
CA HIS A 509 -10.38 10.16 -7.56
C HIS A 509 -9.51 10.64 -8.73
N ILE A 510 -10.14 10.95 -9.86
CA ILE A 510 -9.47 11.42 -11.07
C ILE A 510 -8.81 12.78 -10.82
N ALA A 511 -9.45 13.70 -10.09
CA ALA A 511 -8.86 14.99 -9.73
C ALA A 511 -7.58 14.80 -8.87
N SER A 512 -7.63 13.93 -7.87
CA SER A 512 -6.47 13.57 -7.04
C SER A 512 -5.36 12.90 -7.87
N LEU A 513 -5.72 12.03 -8.82
CA LEU A 513 -4.80 11.41 -9.77
C LEU A 513 -4.13 12.47 -10.68
N VAL A 514 -4.90 13.40 -11.25
CA VAL A 514 -4.39 14.51 -12.07
C VAL A 514 -3.37 15.35 -11.30
N GLY A 515 -3.65 15.67 -10.04
CA GLY A 515 -2.70 16.38 -9.17
C GLY A 515 -1.38 15.64 -9.02
N ARG A 516 -1.42 14.31 -8.83
CA ARG A 516 -0.22 13.47 -8.75
C ARG A 516 0.54 13.39 -10.08
N ILE A 517 -0.16 13.22 -11.21
CA ILE A 517 0.45 13.19 -12.55
C ILE A 517 1.12 14.52 -12.88
N ARG A 518 0.48 15.65 -12.59
CA ARG A 518 1.04 16.98 -12.88
C ARG A 518 2.34 17.26 -12.12
N LYS A 519 2.49 16.74 -10.89
CA LYS A 519 3.76 16.84 -10.15
C LYS A 519 4.91 16.16 -10.89
N MET A 520 4.64 15.13 -11.71
CA MET A 520 5.67 14.47 -12.53
C MET A 520 6.21 15.36 -13.66
N ILE A 521 5.50 16.41 -14.06
CA ILE A 521 5.99 17.36 -15.09
C ILE A 521 7.33 17.96 -14.65
N PHE A 522 7.46 18.35 -13.38
CA PHE A 522 8.71 18.90 -12.85
C PHE A 522 9.84 17.86 -12.86
N VAL A 523 9.52 16.62 -12.47
CA VAL A 523 10.45 15.48 -12.50
C VAL A 523 11.01 15.28 -13.91
N PHE A 524 10.13 15.15 -14.92
CA PHE A 524 10.54 14.95 -16.30
C PHE A 524 11.21 16.18 -16.92
N LYS A 525 10.85 17.40 -16.49
CA LYS A 525 11.52 18.64 -16.95
C LYS A 525 12.99 18.66 -16.56
N ASN A 526 13.33 18.16 -15.37
CA ASN A 526 14.72 18.05 -14.91
C ASN A 526 15.42 16.84 -15.54
N LEU A 527 14.73 15.70 -15.59
CA LEU A 527 15.32 14.45 -16.06
C LEU A 527 15.61 14.48 -17.56
N ARG A 528 14.76 15.10 -18.39
CA ARG A 528 14.96 15.18 -19.85
C ARG A 528 16.25 15.91 -20.26
N ALA A 529 16.80 16.74 -19.38
CA ALA A 529 18.05 17.44 -19.65
C ALA A 529 19.28 16.52 -19.55
N VAL A 530 19.15 15.37 -18.87
CA VAL A 530 20.29 14.49 -18.54
C VAL A 530 20.09 13.05 -19.02
N ALA A 531 18.86 12.56 -19.12
CA ALA A 531 18.55 11.18 -19.46
C ALA A 531 18.28 11.01 -20.97
N ASN A 532 18.65 9.83 -21.50
CA ASN A 532 18.27 9.43 -22.85
C ASN A 532 16.77 9.06 -22.93
N GLN A 533 16.24 8.97 -24.15
CA GLN A 533 14.82 8.69 -24.38
C GLN A 533 14.36 7.35 -23.80
N LYS A 534 15.21 6.32 -23.85
CA LYS A 534 14.90 4.99 -23.29
C LYS A 534 14.67 5.06 -21.78
N LEU A 535 15.58 5.70 -21.04
CA LEU A 535 15.47 5.87 -19.59
C LEU A 535 14.28 6.75 -19.21
N LEU A 536 14.00 7.79 -20.00
CA LEU A 536 12.83 8.65 -19.79
C LEU A 536 11.52 7.86 -19.89
N ILE A 537 11.36 7.03 -20.93
CA ILE A 537 10.15 6.19 -21.11
C ILE A 537 10.06 5.14 -19.99
N GLN A 538 11.17 4.50 -19.60
CA GLN A 538 11.19 3.56 -18.48
C GLN A 538 10.77 4.23 -17.17
N THR A 539 11.30 5.44 -16.90
CA THR A 539 10.94 6.23 -15.72
C THR A 539 9.48 6.66 -15.76
N TYR A 540 8.93 6.99 -16.94
CA TYR A 540 7.52 7.31 -17.11
C TYR A 540 6.63 6.11 -16.76
N ARG A 541 6.99 4.91 -17.22
CA ARG A 541 6.25 3.69 -16.88
C ARG A 541 6.31 3.39 -15.39
N SER A 542 7.46 3.60 -14.74
CA SER A 542 7.67 3.28 -13.33
C SER A 542 7.11 4.31 -12.34
N LEU A 543 6.94 5.58 -12.75
CA LEU A 543 6.42 6.66 -11.89
C LEU A 543 5.02 7.13 -12.23
N CYS A 544 4.70 7.25 -13.51
CA CYS A 544 3.47 7.89 -13.97
C CYS A 544 2.44 6.84 -14.37
N GLU A 545 2.81 5.89 -15.24
CA GLU A 545 1.89 4.85 -15.71
C GLU A 545 1.45 3.92 -14.57
N CYS A 546 2.33 3.58 -13.63
CA CYS A 546 1.98 2.74 -12.48
C CYS A 546 0.87 3.36 -11.60
N ILE A 547 0.89 4.69 -11.40
CA ILE A 547 -0.15 5.41 -10.63
C ILE A 547 -1.45 5.46 -11.44
N ILE A 548 -1.37 5.62 -12.76
CA ILE A 548 -2.52 5.59 -13.67
C ILE A 548 -3.14 4.18 -13.74
N ARG A 549 -2.36 3.12 -13.61
CA ARG A 549 -2.88 1.74 -13.72
C ARG A 549 -3.45 1.19 -12.42
N TYR A 550 -3.14 1.82 -11.29
CA TYR A 550 -3.64 1.36 -10.00
C TYR A 550 -5.17 1.38 -9.94
N CYS A 551 -5.76 0.19 -9.76
CA CYS A 551 -7.21 -0.07 -9.76
C CYS A 551 -7.95 0.47 -11.01
N ILE A 552 -7.28 0.55 -12.16
CA ILE A 552 -7.87 1.12 -13.39
C ILE A 552 -9.09 0.33 -13.87
N CYS A 553 -9.20 -0.96 -13.55
CA CYS A 553 -10.39 -1.73 -13.91
C CYS A 553 -11.66 -1.23 -13.21
N ALA A 554 -11.53 -0.60 -12.04
CA ALA A 554 -12.67 -0.08 -11.28
C ALA A 554 -13.12 1.32 -11.77
N TRP A 555 -12.17 2.24 -11.96
CA TRP A 555 -12.49 3.64 -12.30
C TRP A 555 -12.31 3.99 -13.78
N GLY A 556 -11.65 3.13 -14.58
CA GLY A 556 -11.31 3.39 -15.98
C GLY A 556 -12.50 3.52 -16.92
N SER A 557 -13.70 3.14 -16.47
CA SER A 557 -14.98 3.35 -17.18
C SER A 557 -15.72 4.63 -16.78
N ALA A 558 -15.09 5.50 -16.00
CA ALA A 558 -15.64 6.80 -15.62
C ALA A 558 -16.06 7.65 -16.84
N GLY A 559 -16.89 8.66 -16.61
CA GLY A 559 -17.39 9.55 -17.66
C GLY A 559 -16.27 10.19 -18.50
N LYS A 560 -16.49 10.30 -19.81
CA LYS A 560 -15.53 10.88 -20.78
C LYS A 560 -14.99 12.24 -20.34
N THR A 561 -15.86 13.07 -19.77
CA THR A 561 -15.56 14.42 -19.25
C THR A 561 -14.52 14.40 -18.13
N TYR A 562 -14.52 13.37 -17.28
CA TYR A 562 -13.52 13.24 -16.21
C TYR A 562 -12.22 12.62 -16.76
N LEU A 563 -12.31 11.51 -17.50
CA LEU A 563 -11.14 10.81 -18.06
C LEU A 563 -10.26 11.71 -18.94
N ILE A 564 -10.86 12.62 -19.71
CA ILE A 564 -10.09 13.54 -20.57
C ILE A 564 -9.18 14.48 -19.75
N THR A 565 -9.51 14.79 -18.50
CA THR A 565 -8.66 15.61 -17.63
C THR A 565 -7.38 14.87 -17.23
N ALA A 566 -7.48 13.57 -16.94
CA ALA A 566 -6.34 12.70 -16.66
C ALA A 566 -5.48 12.48 -17.92
N GLU A 567 -6.09 12.26 -19.07
CA GLU A 567 -5.36 12.17 -20.34
C GLU A 567 -4.66 13.48 -20.69
N ARG A 568 -5.29 14.65 -20.45
CA ARG A 568 -4.62 15.95 -20.61
C ARG A 568 -3.38 16.06 -19.72
N ALA A 569 -3.44 15.58 -18.48
CA ALA A 569 -2.29 15.56 -17.58
C ALA A 569 -1.20 14.59 -18.08
N GLN A 570 -1.58 13.39 -18.52
CA GLN A 570 -0.68 12.40 -19.14
C GLN A 570 0.05 13.02 -20.35
N ARG A 571 -0.68 13.68 -21.25
CA ARG A 571 -0.11 14.39 -22.41
C ARG A 571 0.86 15.47 -22.01
N GLY A 572 0.56 16.24 -20.96
CA GLY A 572 1.46 17.27 -20.43
C GLY A 572 2.81 16.68 -20.04
N VAL A 573 2.81 15.54 -19.35
CA VAL A 573 4.04 14.82 -18.98
C VAL A 573 4.78 14.33 -20.22
N LEU A 574 4.09 13.68 -21.16
CA LEU A 574 4.71 13.12 -22.37
C LEU A 574 5.30 14.21 -23.29
N LYS A 575 4.62 15.36 -23.45
CA LYS A 575 5.16 16.50 -24.22
C LYS A 575 6.43 17.05 -23.60
N VAL A 576 6.48 17.16 -22.27
CA VAL A 576 7.68 17.60 -21.57
C VAL A 576 8.80 16.58 -21.73
N LEU A 577 8.49 15.29 -21.57
CA LEU A 577 9.43 14.19 -21.76
C LEU A 577 10.08 14.21 -23.16
N LEU A 578 9.29 14.43 -24.21
CA LEU A 578 9.73 14.38 -25.61
C LEU A 578 10.21 15.72 -26.19
N HIS A 579 10.39 16.77 -25.38
CA HIS A 579 10.75 18.11 -25.85
C HIS A 579 9.77 18.72 -26.87
N LEU A 580 8.48 18.38 -26.79
CA LEU A 580 7.47 18.85 -27.73
C LEU A 580 6.82 20.17 -27.27
N PRO A 581 6.44 21.06 -28.22
CA PRO A 581 5.75 22.30 -27.89
C PRO A 581 4.34 22.04 -27.35
N PHE A 582 3.79 23.05 -26.66
CA PHE A 582 2.46 22.94 -26.03
C PHE A 582 1.35 22.56 -27.03
N ARG A 583 1.36 23.14 -28.24
CA ARG A 583 0.37 22.90 -29.29
C ARG A 583 0.64 21.68 -30.17
N HIS A 584 1.64 20.86 -29.85
CA HIS A 584 1.95 19.67 -30.66
C HIS A 584 0.74 18.71 -30.75
N PRO A 585 0.44 18.15 -31.94
CA PRO A 585 -0.65 17.20 -32.15
C PRO A 585 -0.60 16.02 -31.19
N THR A 586 -1.75 15.63 -30.66
CA THR A 586 -1.86 14.65 -29.57
C THR A 586 -1.54 13.21 -29.99
N THR A 587 -2.07 12.77 -31.13
CA THR A 587 -1.91 11.39 -31.65
C THR A 587 -0.44 11.03 -31.79
N VAL A 588 0.33 11.93 -32.42
CA VAL A 588 1.77 11.81 -32.63
C VAL A 588 2.56 11.72 -31.31
N VAL A 589 2.10 12.31 -30.21
CA VAL A 589 2.80 12.22 -28.91
C VAL A 589 2.82 10.77 -28.40
N TYR A 590 1.68 10.09 -28.46
CA TYR A 590 1.54 8.73 -27.95
C TYR A 590 2.30 7.72 -28.83
N GLU A 591 2.26 7.90 -30.16
CA GLU A 591 3.02 7.12 -31.12
C GLU A 591 4.53 7.26 -30.90
N LYS A 592 5.05 8.50 -30.82
CA LYS A 592 6.48 8.77 -30.54
C LYS A 592 6.93 8.20 -29.20
N ALA A 593 6.08 8.25 -28.17
CA ALA A 593 6.38 7.69 -26.85
C ALA A 593 6.25 6.16 -26.80
N LYS A 594 5.54 5.53 -27.75
CA LYS A 594 5.08 4.14 -27.69
C LYS A 594 4.37 3.83 -26.37
N VAL A 595 3.45 4.72 -25.98
CA VAL A 595 2.67 4.66 -24.72
C VAL A 595 1.18 4.66 -25.04
N LEU A 596 0.41 3.89 -24.28
CA LEU A 596 -1.04 3.83 -24.41
C LEU A 596 -1.72 5.00 -23.67
N THR A 597 -2.84 5.49 -24.22
CA THR A 597 -3.73 6.43 -23.53
C THR A 597 -4.39 5.74 -22.32
N ILE A 598 -4.92 6.51 -21.37
CA ILE A 598 -5.60 5.96 -20.19
C ILE A 598 -6.73 5.00 -20.58
N ARG A 599 -7.53 5.34 -21.60
CA ARG A 599 -8.59 4.43 -22.10
C ARG A 599 -8.04 3.14 -22.68
N LYS A 600 -6.97 3.22 -23.46
CA LYS A 600 -6.29 2.04 -24.00
C LYS A 600 -5.69 1.19 -22.86
N LEU A 601 -5.14 1.82 -21.81
CA LEU A 601 -4.68 1.12 -20.61
C LEU A 601 -5.83 0.42 -19.86
N PHE A 602 -7.00 1.04 -19.76
CA PHE A 602 -8.18 0.41 -19.17
C PHE A 602 -8.61 -0.84 -19.97
N ILE A 603 -8.73 -0.74 -21.30
CA ILE A 603 -9.03 -1.91 -22.15
C ILE A 603 -7.96 -2.99 -21.97
N PHE A 604 -6.68 -2.58 -21.97
CA PHE A 604 -5.55 -3.48 -21.82
C PHE A 604 -5.62 -4.29 -20.52
N ASP A 605 -5.81 -3.61 -19.38
CA ASP A 605 -5.85 -4.26 -18.08
C ASP A 605 -7.16 -5.04 -17.86
N ALA A 606 -8.30 -4.53 -18.36
CA ALA A 606 -9.58 -5.22 -18.25
C ALA A 606 -9.60 -6.57 -19.00
N ILE A 607 -9.08 -6.61 -20.23
CA ILE A 607 -9.01 -7.84 -21.02
C ILE A 607 -8.03 -8.84 -20.39
N ARG A 608 -6.83 -8.38 -19.99
CA ARG A 608 -5.82 -9.28 -19.38
C ARG A 608 -6.32 -9.88 -18.08
N ARG A 609 -6.97 -9.07 -17.24
CA ARG A 609 -7.58 -9.52 -16.00
C ARG A 609 -8.67 -10.54 -16.28
N TYR A 610 -9.60 -10.24 -17.19
CA TYR A 610 -10.66 -11.17 -17.57
C TYR A 610 -10.12 -12.50 -18.13
N HIS A 611 -9.09 -12.44 -18.99
CA HIS A 611 -8.40 -13.62 -19.52
C HIS A 611 -7.83 -14.52 -18.42
N SER A 612 -7.07 -13.93 -17.49
CA SER A 612 -6.41 -14.68 -16.42
C SER A 612 -7.37 -15.42 -15.50
N ARG A 613 -8.62 -14.93 -15.39
CA ARG A 613 -9.66 -15.50 -14.53
C ARG A 613 -10.57 -16.49 -15.23
N THR A 614 -10.70 -16.40 -16.55
CA THR A 614 -11.64 -17.22 -17.32
C THR A 614 -11.00 -18.38 -18.06
N VAL A 615 -9.77 -18.22 -18.59
CA VAL A 615 -9.09 -19.27 -19.37
C VAL A 615 -8.75 -20.53 -18.57
N PRO A 616 -8.34 -20.45 -17.29
CA PRO A 616 -8.11 -21.66 -16.48
C PRO A 616 -9.35 -22.54 -16.31
N ASN A 617 -10.57 -22.01 -16.54
CA ASN A 617 -11.84 -22.67 -16.24
C ASN A 617 -12.62 -23.09 -17.50
N ILE A 618 -11.98 -23.17 -18.68
CA ILE A 618 -12.66 -23.57 -19.92
C ILE A 618 -12.59 -25.10 -20.09
N PRO A 619 -13.72 -25.82 -20.14
CA PRO A 619 -13.75 -27.21 -20.57
C PRO A 619 -13.34 -27.29 -22.04
N VAL A 620 -12.39 -28.18 -22.37
CA VAL A 620 -11.72 -28.31 -23.69
C VAL A 620 -12.68 -28.71 -24.84
N LEU A 621 -13.97 -28.95 -24.58
CA LEU A 621 -14.80 -29.83 -25.42
C LEU A 621 -15.92 -29.16 -26.26
N SER A 622 -16.04 -27.84 -26.35
CA SER A 622 -17.11 -27.24 -27.18
C SER A 622 -16.66 -26.83 -28.57
N LYS A 623 -17.19 -27.51 -29.61
CA LYS A 623 -17.03 -27.17 -31.04
C LYS A 623 -17.85 -25.92 -31.49
N ARG A 624 -18.68 -25.33 -30.63
CA ARG A 624 -19.45 -24.11 -30.96
C ARG A 624 -18.60 -22.85 -30.73
N VAL A 625 -18.93 -21.75 -31.43
CA VAL A 625 -18.39 -20.42 -31.14
C VAL A 625 -18.85 -20.02 -29.73
N PHE A 626 -18.09 -20.41 -28.71
CA PHE A 626 -18.36 -20.01 -27.34
C PHE A 626 -18.30 -18.48 -27.28
N ARG A 627 -19.21 -17.84 -26.57
CA ARG A 627 -19.16 -16.41 -26.24
C ARG A 627 -19.34 -16.30 -24.74
N TYR A 628 -18.51 -15.51 -24.09
CA TYR A 628 -18.68 -15.30 -22.66
C TYR A 628 -19.99 -14.53 -22.43
N PRO A 629 -20.83 -14.98 -21.48
CA PRO A 629 -22.07 -14.29 -21.17
C PRO A 629 -21.76 -12.87 -20.69
N ILE A 630 -22.49 -11.91 -21.23
CA ILE A 630 -22.47 -10.52 -20.78
C ILE A 630 -23.66 -10.37 -19.83
N PRO A 631 -23.46 -9.90 -18.58
CA PRO A 631 -24.56 -9.69 -17.65
C PRO A 631 -25.65 -8.78 -18.25
N ASN A 632 -26.91 -9.19 -18.10
CA ASN A 632 -28.05 -8.34 -18.46
C ASN A 632 -28.28 -7.31 -17.35
N VAL A 633 -28.37 -6.04 -17.72
CA VAL A 633 -28.45 -4.91 -16.79
C VAL A 633 -29.47 -3.88 -17.26
N ARG A 634 -30.20 -3.28 -16.32
CA ARG A 634 -31.33 -2.38 -16.59
C ARG A 634 -30.88 -0.98 -16.93
N THR A 635 -29.91 -0.45 -16.19
CA THR A 635 -29.51 0.96 -16.23
C THR A 635 -28.29 1.20 -17.12
N SER A 636 -28.21 2.41 -17.69
CA SER A 636 -27.04 2.86 -18.45
C SER A 636 -25.77 2.98 -17.57
N PHE A 637 -25.95 3.13 -16.25
CA PHE A 637 -24.87 3.12 -15.27
C PHE A 637 -24.23 1.74 -15.18
N ALA A 638 -25.03 0.69 -14.94
CA ALA A 638 -24.53 -0.68 -14.82
C ALA A 638 -23.89 -1.18 -16.13
N ARG A 639 -24.38 -0.74 -17.30
CA ARG A 639 -23.75 -1.05 -18.60
C ARG A 639 -22.30 -0.56 -18.73
N LYS A 640 -21.92 0.48 -17.97
CA LYS A 640 -20.55 1.02 -17.95
C LYS A 640 -19.66 0.35 -16.91
N HIS A 641 -20.19 -0.56 -16.10
CA HIS A 641 -19.42 -1.24 -15.08
C HIS A 641 -18.49 -2.30 -15.70
N TYR A 642 -17.37 -2.57 -15.03
CA TYR A 642 -16.35 -3.54 -15.44
C TYR A 642 -16.94 -4.92 -15.76
N SER A 643 -17.89 -5.39 -14.94
CA SER A 643 -18.54 -6.70 -15.10
C SER A 643 -19.27 -6.86 -16.44
N VAL A 644 -19.69 -5.77 -17.07
CA VAL A 644 -20.34 -5.78 -18.40
C VAL A 644 -19.33 -5.47 -19.50
N ILE A 645 -18.47 -4.47 -19.29
CA ILE A 645 -17.49 -4.03 -20.29
C ILE A 645 -16.45 -5.12 -20.57
N ALA A 646 -15.86 -5.73 -19.53
CA ALA A 646 -14.77 -6.69 -19.68
C ALA A 646 -15.15 -7.92 -20.53
N PRO A 647 -16.24 -8.67 -20.26
CA PRO A 647 -16.64 -9.80 -21.12
C PRO A 647 -16.97 -9.37 -22.55
N ARG A 648 -17.58 -8.19 -22.73
CA ARG A 648 -17.88 -7.65 -24.05
C ARG A 648 -16.60 -7.34 -24.85
N LEU A 649 -15.65 -6.64 -24.24
CA LEU A 649 -14.33 -6.36 -24.83
C LEU A 649 -13.59 -7.65 -25.18
N TYR A 650 -13.65 -8.64 -24.28
CA TYR A 650 -13.02 -9.93 -24.48
C TYR A 650 -13.61 -10.67 -25.68
N ASN A 651 -14.95 -10.71 -25.80
CA ASN A 651 -15.63 -11.33 -26.94
C ASN A 651 -15.30 -10.64 -28.28
N ILE A 652 -15.19 -9.31 -28.30
CA ILE A 652 -14.77 -8.55 -29.50
C ILE A 652 -13.35 -8.94 -29.91
N LEU A 653 -12.43 -9.01 -28.94
CA LEU A 653 -11.04 -9.34 -29.23
C LEU A 653 -10.86 -10.81 -29.62
N ASP A 654 -11.59 -11.73 -29.00
CA ASP A 654 -11.52 -13.16 -29.33
C ASP A 654 -11.95 -13.41 -30.79
N LYS A 655 -13.00 -12.72 -31.27
CA LYS A 655 -13.42 -12.77 -32.68
C LYS A 655 -12.30 -12.34 -33.65
N LYS A 656 -11.51 -11.32 -33.28
CA LYS A 656 -10.44 -10.78 -34.13
C LYS A 656 -9.11 -11.51 -34.01
N CYS A 657 -8.80 -12.06 -32.83
CA CYS A 657 -7.44 -12.49 -32.48
C CYS A 657 -7.34 -13.89 -31.89
N LYS A 658 -8.45 -14.65 -31.78
CA LYS A 658 -8.50 -15.99 -31.18
C LYS A 658 -7.82 -16.03 -29.80
N THR A 659 -8.14 -15.06 -28.96
CA THR A 659 -7.46 -14.77 -27.69
C THR A 659 -7.49 -15.95 -26.71
N ARG A 660 -8.47 -16.84 -26.82
CA ARG A 660 -8.56 -18.07 -26.02
C ARG A 660 -7.37 -19.02 -26.17
N LYS A 661 -6.75 -19.05 -27.35
CA LYS A 661 -5.60 -19.92 -27.63
C LYS A 661 -4.27 -19.32 -27.17
N LEU A 662 -4.29 -18.06 -26.73
CA LEU A 662 -3.10 -17.34 -26.35
C LEU A 662 -2.82 -17.55 -24.86
N ASN A 663 -1.57 -17.77 -24.51
CA ASN A 663 -1.14 -17.64 -23.11
C ASN A 663 -1.07 -16.16 -22.70
N SER A 664 -0.92 -15.90 -21.40
CA SER A 664 -0.90 -14.53 -20.83
C SER A 664 0.15 -13.61 -21.47
N MET A 665 1.30 -14.15 -21.89
CA MET A 665 2.38 -13.39 -22.53
C MET A 665 2.04 -13.06 -23.99
N GLN A 666 1.56 -14.03 -24.75
CA GLN A 666 1.13 -13.85 -26.14
C GLN A 666 -0.03 -12.85 -26.23
N LEU A 667 -1.01 -12.97 -25.32
CA LEU A 667 -2.12 -12.01 -25.23
C LEU A 667 -1.60 -10.59 -24.97
N LYS A 668 -0.66 -10.44 -24.03
CA LYS A 668 -0.08 -9.14 -23.68
C LYS A 668 0.54 -8.44 -24.91
N ILE A 669 1.34 -9.17 -25.69
CA ILE A 669 2.02 -8.62 -26.88
C ILE A 669 0.98 -8.22 -27.93
N ARG A 670 0.09 -9.14 -28.29
CA ARG A 670 -0.91 -8.92 -29.34
C ARG A 670 -1.91 -7.82 -28.99
N LEU A 671 -2.30 -7.72 -27.72
CA LEU A 671 -3.18 -6.66 -27.23
C LEU A 671 -2.50 -5.29 -27.29
N GLN A 672 -1.19 -5.23 -26.99
CA GLN A 672 -0.43 -4.00 -27.07
C GLN A 672 -0.33 -3.50 -28.52
N GLU A 673 -0.02 -4.39 -29.47
CA GLU A 673 0.01 -4.07 -30.91
C GLU A 673 -1.35 -3.61 -31.42
N TRP A 674 -2.41 -4.36 -31.08
CA TRP A 674 -3.78 -4.04 -31.50
C TRP A 674 -4.22 -2.65 -30.99
N LEU A 675 -3.99 -2.35 -29.71
CA LEU A 675 -4.36 -1.06 -29.14
C LEU A 675 -3.50 0.10 -29.66
N GLN A 676 -2.26 -0.14 -30.06
CA GLN A 676 -1.40 0.90 -30.63
C GLN A 676 -1.95 1.40 -31.96
N ASN A 677 -2.50 0.50 -32.79
CA ASN A 677 -3.00 0.81 -34.14
C ASN A 677 -4.43 1.39 -34.16
N MET A 678 -5.14 1.41 -33.02
CA MET A 678 -6.48 1.99 -32.95
C MET A 678 -6.45 3.52 -32.81
N ASP A 679 -7.31 4.22 -33.56
CA ASP A 679 -7.56 5.64 -33.33
C ASP A 679 -8.43 5.87 -32.06
N TYR A 680 -8.68 7.14 -31.74
CA TYR A 680 -9.42 7.50 -30.54
C TYR A 680 -10.92 7.15 -30.64
N ASP A 681 -11.53 7.34 -31.81
CA ASP A 681 -12.97 7.16 -31.99
C ASP A 681 -13.35 5.68 -32.04
N ALA A 682 -12.51 4.82 -32.62
CA ALA A 682 -12.63 3.37 -32.55
C ALA A 682 -12.53 2.86 -31.10
N VAL A 683 -11.62 3.42 -30.29
CA VAL A 683 -11.52 3.08 -28.86
C VAL A 683 -12.81 3.44 -28.11
N GLU A 684 -13.36 4.63 -28.34
CA GLU A 684 -14.65 5.03 -27.76
C GLU A 684 -15.81 4.18 -28.27
N GLY A 685 -15.85 3.85 -29.55
CA GLY A 685 -16.87 2.99 -30.15
C GLY A 685 -16.91 1.61 -29.51
N ILE A 686 -15.74 1.01 -29.27
CA ILE A 686 -15.62 -0.30 -28.61
C ILE A 686 -16.06 -0.21 -27.14
N ILE A 687 -15.68 0.84 -26.41
CA ILE A 687 -16.10 1.05 -25.01
C ILE A 687 -17.61 1.31 -24.91
N LYS A 688 -18.23 1.95 -25.92
CA LYS A 688 -19.69 2.15 -25.95
C LYS A 688 -20.45 0.93 -26.44
N GLY A 689 -19.80 0.05 -27.21
CA GLY A 689 -20.42 -1.09 -27.87
C GLY A 689 -21.17 -0.72 -29.14
N THR A 690 -20.82 0.41 -29.77
CA THR A 690 -21.42 0.89 -31.03
C THR A 690 -20.68 0.40 -32.27
N SER A 691 -19.51 -0.21 -32.10
CA SER A 691 -18.72 -0.81 -33.18
C SER A 691 -18.86 -2.33 -33.15
N THR A 692 -19.69 -2.87 -34.04
CA THR A 692 -19.84 -4.31 -34.33
C THR A 692 -18.75 -4.85 -35.23
#